data_AF-A0AA43JAJ8-F1
#
_entry.id   AF-A0AA43JAJ8-F1
#
_cell.length_a   1.000
_cell.length_b   1.000
_cell.length_c   1.000
_cell.angle_alpha   90.00
_cell.angle_beta   90.00
_cell.angle_gamma   90.00
#
_symmetry.space_group_name_H-M   'P 1'
#
loop_
_entity.id
_entity.type
_entity.pdbx_description
1 polymer ?
#
loop_
_entity_poly.entity_id
_entity_poly.type
_entity_poly.pdbx_seq_one_letter_code
_entity_poly.pdbx_strand_id
1 'polypeptide(L)'
;MHRAESRGPDAAGSYNPDVIKDNYRLGARSPDLQPENLYTHDDPDRFSGRCMLGSTVSLVLKERIEEVLQRRLLEGKPESWANTDSKDPDEVRYFEKVKDWYTDAGKPSNLPTTPARLNALLTWYKRRPLRKGKSGESPAIIGNAEPGVQVRDPLYRTLLAYQKLFDHAGAEGAGEKFRMRPFLAQGLSGFNEELIQWKLSLTLPIDEPIGLTPYREFTERVADAVHDVTAWATEPTNNFSPIRSGALKLDRLRLLDSFGQVAEVPCDEQVIVPAPYRAPGRPGVAFLPPRLAQPARVTFRWLDAHPDEEGEMVEEAARSPICGWLLPEKLSGRLLVFDGDGQPLGALAADSDNGTLEWVRAPGLSRLNDHECEEGSKRLESVSDAYYKSAIDGQGAENLRDLGELGASIKNPRLARVLLYLWATRSPAFLERFLHTLDDAMTNIDPEGTASMGSTVLLVGRPVAVIGAELNLVLKDQAAVRQDWAAFLSDQYRHRRDTDGFPDVHFPLRLGQYKSRNDGVLGFWREEPGRFVDDTFVAQAADDNDPSQRLEFSIDLPGVTPLTAKLVAHQVIEERRVDALNFTQSVADPPLRTTLLMDPRGRAHLTTGILPVKSIDIPRHLWEPALEAIRVWFPTAPVLSRHGSRRVPTPTLVDRRWSWLELEHRKNGAKADVWQTLRPRPSVGQNVLEHALTELHLVLHGDNPDAIELLVAKGWPKKADLPTIPQLIEKGWLKEQDPPSNRLDLGTREDRKQLDDRALESPLDVLLARLSLALVSPGDEPDFNPGVEVREGWLLLERGNGAKKQ
;
A
#
# COMPACT_ATOMS: atom_id res chain seq x y z
N MET A 1 37.44 -9.55 3.02
CA MET A 1 36.21 -8.73 2.88
C MET A 1 36.41 -7.65 1.81
N HIS A 2 35.35 -6.94 1.36
CA HIS A 2 35.33 -5.84 0.36
C HIS A 2 36.27 -4.63 0.62
N ARG A 3 37.27 -4.77 1.51
CA ARG A 3 38.04 -3.69 2.14
C ARG A 3 38.77 -2.76 1.17
N ALA A 4 39.16 -3.26 -0.02
CA ALA A 4 39.97 -2.50 -0.98
C ALA A 4 39.14 -1.54 -1.85
N GLU A 5 37.89 -1.89 -2.19
CA GLU A 5 36.98 -1.01 -2.94
C GLU A 5 35.98 -0.28 -2.03
N SER A 6 35.76 -0.79 -0.81
CA SER A 6 34.95 -0.08 0.18
C SER A 6 35.63 1.18 0.70
N ARG A 7 36.91 1.41 0.41
CA ARG A 7 37.66 2.59 0.83
C ARG A 7 37.95 3.46 -0.40
N GLY A 8 37.51 4.70 -0.38
CA GLY A 8 37.65 5.63 -1.51
C GLY A 8 39.12 5.96 -1.83
N PRO A 9 39.41 6.45 -3.06
CA PRO A 9 40.76 6.82 -3.48
C PRO A 9 41.33 8.05 -2.75
N ASP A 10 40.48 8.86 -2.12
CA ASP A 10 40.90 10.08 -1.42
C ASP A 10 41.14 9.81 0.09
N ALA A 11 42.40 10.04 0.47
CA ALA A 11 42.97 10.24 1.80
C ALA A 11 42.28 9.59 3.03
N ALA A 12 42.96 8.60 3.61
CA ALA A 12 42.76 8.07 4.97
C ALA A 12 41.58 7.10 5.19
N GLY A 13 41.55 5.98 4.47
CA GLY A 13 40.96 4.72 4.96
C GLY A 13 39.47 4.72 5.33
N SER A 14 38.71 5.74 4.93
CA SER A 14 37.27 5.87 5.21
C SER A 14 36.44 5.09 4.19
N TYR A 15 35.23 4.69 4.58
CA TYR A 15 34.26 4.02 3.70
C TYR A 15 33.86 4.96 2.55
N ASN A 16 33.78 4.42 1.35
CA ASN A 16 33.15 5.08 0.20
C ASN A 16 31.63 5.20 0.49
N PRO A 17 31.05 6.41 0.50
CA PRO A 17 29.62 6.62 0.73
C PRO A 17 28.71 5.81 -0.21
N ASP A 18 29.16 5.55 -1.43
CA ASP A 18 28.40 4.84 -2.47
C ASP A 18 28.70 3.32 -2.52
N VAL A 19 29.51 2.79 -1.60
CA VAL A 19 29.95 1.37 -1.64
C VAL A 19 28.78 0.38 -1.74
N ILE A 20 27.66 0.65 -1.07
CA ILE A 20 26.49 -0.24 -1.13
C ILE A 20 25.78 -0.09 -2.47
N LYS A 21 25.61 1.13 -2.95
CA LYS A 21 24.95 1.46 -4.21
C LYS A 21 25.70 0.87 -5.42
N ASP A 22 27.03 0.86 -5.38
CA ASP A 22 27.86 0.38 -6.49
C ASP A 22 27.95 -1.16 -6.58
N ASN A 23 27.66 -1.86 -5.47
CA ASN A 23 27.89 -3.30 -5.37
C ASN A 23 26.61 -4.13 -5.12
N TYR A 24 25.55 -3.49 -4.63
CA TYR A 24 24.30 -4.16 -4.26
C TYR A 24 23.09 -3.40 -4.77
N ARG A 25 22.02 -4.14 -5.03
CA ARG A 25 20.71 -3.59 -5.42
C ARG A 25 19.58 -4.06 -4.52
N LEU A 26 18.59 -3.19 -4.34
CA LEU A 26 17.33 -3.55 -3.69
C LEU A 26 16.28 -3.86 -4.77
N GLY A 27 16.13 -5.14 -5.13
CA GLY A 27 15.17 -5.56 -6.15
C GLY A 27 13.72 -5.31 -5.73
N ALA A 28 12.83 -4.95 -6.67
CA ALA A 28 11.43 -4.52 -6.48
C ALA A 28 10.55 -5.36 -5.53
N ARG A 29 10.85 -6.67 -5.42
CA ARG A 29 10.14 -7.62 -4.56
C ARG A 29 11.05 -8.29 -3.54
N SER A 30 12.35 -7.98 -3.59
CA SER A 30 13.33 -8.54 -2.67
C SER A 30 13.27 -7.76 -1.35
N PRO A 31 13.17 -8.45 -0.20
CA PRO A 31 13.32 -7.81 1.10
C PRO A 31 14.79 -7.53 1.44
N ASP A 32 15.73 -8.27 0.81
CA ASP A 32 17.16 -8.19 1.03
C ASP A 32 17.91 -7.65 -0.20
N LEU A 33 19.03 -6.97 0.07
CA LEU A 33 19.99 -6.55 -0.95
C LEU A 33 20.52 -7.74 -1.74
N GLN A 34 20.48 -7.65 -3.06
CA GLN A 34 21.06 -8.62 -3.98
C GLN A 34 22.43 -8.13 -4.42
N PRO A 35 23.47 -8.96 -4.37
CA PRO A 35 24.77 -8.58 -4.90
C PRO A 35 24.73 -8.44 -6.42
N GLU A 36 25.38 -7.41 -6.95
CA GLU A 36 25.64 -7.26 -8.39
C GLU A 36 27.09 -7.61 -8.70
N ASN A 37 28.02 -7.05 -7.93
CA ASN A 37 29.45 -7.28 -8.06
C ASN A 37 29.99 -7.94 -6.79
N LEU A 38 30.43 -9.21 -6.91
CA LEU A 38 30.99 -9.98 -5.81
C LEU A 38 32.51 -10.06 -5.94
N TYR A 39 33.21 -9.28 -5.13
CA TYR A 39 34.67 -9.36 -4.99
C TYR A 39 35.03 -9.91 -3.60
N THR A 40 35.66 -11.07 -3.58
CA THR A 40 36.19 -11.67 -2.35
C THR A 40 37.71 -11.61 -2.35
N HIS A 41 38.30 -10.83 -1.44
CA HIS A 41 39.75 -10.85 -1.21
C HIS A 41 40.15 -12.06 -0.34
N ASP A 42 41.30 -12.65 -0.61
CA ASP A 42 41.80 -13.87 0.06
C ASP A 42 42.59 -13.60 1.37
N ASP A 43 42.41 -12.42 1.98
CA ASP A 43 42.99 -12.08 3.29
C ASP A 43 41.86 -11.92 4.33
N PRO A 44 41.45 -13.01 5.00
CA PRO A 44 40.28 -13.00 5.88
C PRO A 44 40.63 -12.60 7.31
N ASP A 45 39.77 -11.77 7.89
CA ASP A 45 39.72 -11.60 9.34
C ASP A 45 39.33 -12.90 10.03
N ARG A 46 40.00 -13.20 11.16
CA ARG A 46 39.74 -14.40 11.96
C ARG A 46 39.04 -14.02 13.24
N PHE A 47 37.82 -14.48 13.38
CA PHE A 47 36.98 -14.28 14.55
C PHE A 47 36.91 -15.54 15.40
N SER A 48 36.82 -15.40 16.72
CA SER A 48 36.80 -16.56 17.62
C SER A 48 35.79 -16.38 18.75
N GLY A 49 34.66 -17.07 18.64
CA GLY A 49 33.63 -17.11 19.68
C GLY A 49 33.69 -18.38 20.53
N ARG A 50 33.11 -18.30 21.73
CA ARG A 50 32.77 -19.47 22.55
C ARG A 50 31.27 -19.44 22.83
N CYS A 51 30.63 -20.60 22.80
CA CYS A 51 29.23 -20.68 23.18
C CYS A 51 28.89 -22.03 23.82
N MET A 52 27.95 -22.00 24.77
CA MET A 52 27.36 -23.20 25.34
C MET A 52 26.38 -23.82 24.35
N LEU A 53 26.38 -25.16 24.28
CA LEU A 53 25.49 -25.91 23.40
C LEU A 53 24.24 -26.32 24.18
N GLY A 54 23.06 -26.00 23.64
CA GLY A 54 21.76 -26.42 24.19
C GLY A 54 21.06 -27.45 23.30
N SER A 55 20.34 -28.39 23.91
CA SER A 55 19.55 -29.44 23.21
C SER A 55 18.13 -29.00 22.83
N THR A 56 17.66 -27.86 23.33
CA THR A 56 16.29 -27.34 23.13
C THR A 56 15.90 -27.19 21.66
N VAL A 57 16.88 -26.94 20.78
CA VAL A 57 16.64 -26.65 19.36
C VAL A 57 16.01 -27.83 18.63
N SER A 58 16.37 -29.06 19.00
CA SER A 58 15.79 -30.26 18.36
C SER A 58 14.27 -30.26 18.52
N LEU A 59 13.77 -30.03 19.73
CA LEU A 59 12.34 -30.01 20.03
C LEU A 59 11.63 -28.86 19.28
N VAL A 60 12.17 -27.64 19.37
CA VAL A 60 11.58 -26.46 18.71
C VAL A 60 11.54 -26.61 17.20
N LEU A 61 12.59 -27.17 16.59
CA LEU A 61 12.64 -27.40 15.15
C LEU A 61 11.58 -28.42 14.71
N LYS A 62 11.41 -29.50 15.48
CA LYS A 62 10.36 -30.49 15.23
C LYS A 62 8.97 -29.86 15.33
N GLU A 63 8.68 -29.19 16.43
CA GLU A 63 7.37 -28.55 16.67
C GLU A 63 7.01 -27.57 15.55
N ARG A 64 7.94 -26.70 15.13
CA ARG A 64 7.70 -25.74 14.04
C ARG A 64 7.46 -26.42 12.69
N ILE A 65 8.20 -27.49 12.38
CA ILE A 65 7.99 -28.25 11.14
C ILE A 65 6.63 -28.95 11.17
N GLU A 66 6.28 -29.58 12.30
CA GLU A 66 4.98 -30.23 12.50
C GLU A 66 3.83 -29.23 12.39
N GLU A 67 3.95 -28.04 13.01
CA GLU A 67 2.95 -26.97 12.93
C GLU A 67 2.72 -26.51 11.48
N VAL A 68 3.80 -26.26 10.72
CA VAL A 68 3.70 -25.83 9.32
C VAL A 68 3.03 -26.90 8.47
N LEU A 69 3.44 -28.17 8.60
CA LEU A 69 2.83 -29.26 7.86
C LEU A 69 1.37 -29.49 8.27
N GLN A 70 1.06 -29.43 9.56
CA GLN A 70 -0.31 -29.59 10.04
C GLN A 70 -1.21 -28.49 9.50
N ARG A 71 -0.82 -27.21 9.66
CA ARG A 71 -1.63 -26.06 9.24
C ARG A 71 -1.77 -25.93 7.72
N ARG A 72 -0.69 -26.17 6.97
CA ARG A 72 -0.66 -25.90 5.51
C ARG A 72 -0.95 -27.14 4.66
N LEU A 73 -0.62 -28.34 5.11
CA LEU A 73 -0.79 -29.58 4.34
C LEU A 73 -1.98 -30.44 4.82
N LEU A 74 -2.20 -30.57 6.13
CA LEU A 74 -3.27 -31.42 6.66
C LEU A 74 -4.58 -30.67 6.83
N GLU A 75 -4.57 -29.55 7.54
CA GLU A 75 -5.74 -28.69 7.83
C GLU A 75 -6.03 -27.67 6.71
N GLY A 76 -5.08 -27.50 5.77
CA GLY A 76 -5.28 -26.65 4.61
C GLY A 76 -6.48 -27.09 3.78
N LYS A 77 -7.04 -26.16 2.99
CA LYS A 77 -8.09 -26.48 2.02
C LYS A 77 -7.54 -26.42 0.58
N PRO A 78 -8.08 -27.18 -0.38
CA PRO A 78 -7.65 -27.14 -1.79
C PRO A 78 -7.61 -25.71 -2.37
N GLU A 79 -8.52 -24.85 -1.94
CA GLU A 79 -8.67 -23.45 -2.36
C GLU A 79 -7.45 -22.60 -2.01
N SER A 80 -6.63 -23.00 -1.03
CA SER A 80 -5.40 -22.28 -0.67
C SER A 80 -4.26 -22.44 -1.68
N TRP A 81 -4.43 -23.31 -2.68
CA TRP A 81 -3.38 -23.70 -3.62
C TRP A 81 -3.56 -23.17 -5.05
N ALA A 82 -4.70 -22.54 -5.35
CA ALA A 82 -4.99 -21.93 -6.65
C ALA A 82 -5.90 -20.71 -6.48
N ASN A 83 -5.97 -19.84 -7.49
CA ASN A 83 -6.89 -18.71 -7.47
C ASN A 83 -8.31 -19.16 -7.83
N THR A 84 -9.18 -19.37 -6.84
CA THR A 84 -10.55 -19.85 -7.07
C THR A 84 -11.45 -18.85 -7.77
N ASP A 85 -11.08 -17.56 -7.77
CA ASP A 85 -11.86 -16.48 -8.39
C ASP A 85 -11.42 -16.19 -9.84
N SER A 86 -10.42 -16.93 -10.35
CA SER A 86 -9.95 -16.75 -11.73
C SER A 86 -10.97 -17.30 -12.73
N LYS A 87 -11.31 -16.50 -13.74
CA LYS A 87 -12.15 -16.92 -14.88
C LYS A 87 -11.35 -17.53 -16.03
N ASP A 88 -10.02 -17.62 -15.88
CA ASP A 88 -9.14 -18.24 -16.88
C ASP A 88 -9.39 -19.77 -16.95
N PRO A 89 -9.78 -20.33 -18.10
CA PRO A 89 -10.02 -21.77 -18.27
C PRO A 89 -8.85 -22.65 -17.83
N ASP A 90 -7.60 -22.19 -18.01
CA ASP A 90 -6.42 -22.95 -17.60
C ASP A 90 -6.24 -22.96 -16.07
N GLU A 91 -6.60 -21.87 -15.39
CA GLU A 91 -6.59 -21.81 -13.91
C GLU A 91 -7.69 -22.68 -13.30
N VAL A 92 -8.89 -22.66 -13.87
CA VAL A 92 -10.00 -23.50 -13.42
C VAL A 92 -9.62 -24.98 -13.53
N ARG A 93 -9.06 -25.37 -14.69
CA ARG A 93 -8.59 -26.75 -14.92
C ARG A 93 -7.41 -27.12 -14.02
N TYR A 94 -6.53 -26.18 -13.69
CA TYR A 94 -5.45 -26.40 -12.73
C TYR A 94 -6.01 -26.65 -11.33
N PHE A 95 -6.96 -25.84 -10.88
CA PHE A 95 -7.61 -26.00 -9.59
C PHE A 95 -8.32 -27.35 -9.45
N GLU A 96 -9.05 -27.82 -10.47
CA GLU A 96 -9.67 -29.15 -10.48
C GLU A 96 -8.65 -30.27 -10.23
N LYS A 97 -7.51 -30.25 -10.94
CA LYS A 97 -6.44 -31.24 -10.74
C LYS A 97 -5.86 -31.21 -9.32
N VAL A 98 -5.69 -30.02 -8.75
CA VAL A 98 -5.20 -29.86 -7.37
C VAL A 98 -6.21 -30.40 -6.37
N LYS A 99 -7.51 -30.10 -6.59
CA LYS A 99 -8.59 -30.60 -5.76
C LYS A 99 -8.63 -32.12 -5.76
N ASP A 100 -8.60 -32.75 -6.93
CA ASP A 100 -8.60 -34.20 -7.09
C ASP A 100 -7.41 -34.84 -6.35
N TRP A 101 -6.20 -34.31 -6.56
CA TRP A 101 -5.00 -34.76 -5.84
C TRP A 101 -5.10 -34.60 -4.32
N TYR A 102 -5.67 -33.48 -3.84
CA TYR A 102 -5.78 -33.20 -2.41
C TYR A 102 -6.82 -34.09 -1.71
N THR A 103 -7.85 -34.51 -2.45
CA THR A 103 -8.88 -35.45 -1.98
C THR A 103 -8.56 -36.92 -2.25
N ASP A 104 -7.44 -37.21 -2.94
CA ASP A 104 -6.98 -38.57 -3.19
C ASP A 104 -6.72 -39.32 -1.86
N ALA A 105 -7.04 -40.61 -1.84
CA ALA A 105 -6.96 -41.47 -0.65
C ALA A 105 -5.52 -41.66 -0.10
N GLY A 106 -4.51 -41.08 -0.77
CA GLY A 106 -3.11 -41.08 -0.35
C GLY A 106 -2.73 -40.04 0.72
N LYS A 107 -3.59 -39.05 1.02
CA LYS A 107 -3.33 -38.07 2.08
C LYS A 107 -3.62 -38.67 3.48
N PRO A 108 -2.65 -38.72 4.40
CA PRO A 108 -2.89 -39.20 5.76
C PRO A 108 -3.68 -38.17 6.59
N SER A 109 -4.47 -38.65 7.57
CA SER A 109 -5.22 -37.78 8.50
C SER A 109 -4.33 -37.10 9.54
N ASN A 110 -3.23 -37.75 9.92
CA ASN A 110 -2.26 -37.25 10.90
C ASN A 110 -0.85 -37.29 10.31
N LEU A 111 0.06 -36.51 10.89
CA LEU A 111 1.46 -36.56 10.50
C LEU A 111 2.02 -37.97 10.70
N PRO A 112 2.80 -38.51 9.73
CA PRO A 112 3.41 -39.81 9.86
C PRO A 112 4.30 -39.88 11.10
N THR A 113 4.28 -41.03 11.79
CA THR A 113 5.11 -41.35 12.96
C THR A 113 6.08 -42.52 12.71
N THR A 114 6.07 -43.07 11.48
CA THR A 114 6.97 -44.13 11.04
C THR A 114 7.60 -43.78 9.68
N PRO A 115 8.84 -44.25 9.40
CA PRO A 115 9.52 -43.98 8.14
C PRO A 115 8.74 -44.43 6.90
N ALA A 116 8.07 -45.60 6.98
CA ALA A 116 7.27 -46.13 5.88
C ALA A 116 6.09 -45.21 5.52
N ARG A 117 5.35 -44.71 6.52
CA ARG A 117 4.24 -43.77 6.31
C ARG A 117 4.72 -42.41 5.81
N LEU A 118 5.91 -41.97 6.23
CA LEU A 118 6.49 -40.73 5.73
C LEU A 118 6.93 -40.84 4.27
N ASN A 119 7.52 -41.96 3.87
CA ASN A 119 7.86 -42.21 2.47
C ASN A 119 6.61 -42.31 1.58
N ALA A 120 5.51 -42.88 2.10
CA ALA A 120 4.22 -42.87 1.41
C ALA A 120 3.69 -41.44 1.22
N LEU A 121 3.75 -40.59 2.26
CA LEU A 121 3.37 -39.18 2.18
C LEU A 121 4.21 -38.40 1.15
N LEU A 122 5.53 -38.59 1.16
CA LEU A 122 6.44 -37.98 0.16
C LEU A 122 6.10 -38.44 -1.26
N THR A 123 5.77 -39.71 -1.44
CA THR A 123 5.39 -40.27 -2.75
C THR A 123 4.07 -39.71 -3.25
N TRP A 124 3.08 -39.57 -2.36
CA TRP A 124 1.82 -38.91 -2.67
C TRP A 124 2.04 -37.41 -2.99
N TYR A 125 2.86 -36.71 -2.23
CA TYR A 125 3.17 -35.30 -2.47
C TYR A 125 3.87 -35.09 -3.81
N LYS A 126 4.74 -36.02 -4.23
CA LYS A 126 5.39 -35.98 -5.55
C LYS A 126 4.42 -36.03 -6.73
N ARG A 127 3.18 -36.47 -6.53
CA ARG A 127 2.11 -36.46 -7.55
C ARG A 127 1.38 -35.12 -7.66
N ARG A 128 1.73 -34.13 -6.83
CA ARG A 128 1.12 -32.79 -6.84
C ARG A 128 1.24 -32.13 -8.23
N PRO A 129 0.14 -31.68 -8.85
CA PRO A 129 0.18 -31.01 -10.15
C PRO A 129 0.83 -29.62 -10.07
N LEU A 130 1.63 -29.28 -11.07
CA LEU A 130 2.25 -27.96 -11.22
C LEU A 130 1.49 -27.08 -12.20
N ARG A 131 1.58 -25.76 -11.99
CA ARG A 131 1.00 -24.75 -12.88
C ARG A 131 1.78 -24.71 -14.20
N LYS A 132 1.09 -24.67 -15.34
CA LYS A 132 1.77 -24.51 -16.64
C LYS A 132 2.43 -23.13 -16.72
N GLY A 133 3.71 -23.09 -17.08
CA GLY A 133 4.41 -21.85 -17.43
C GLY A 133 4.05 -21.35 -18.83
N LYS A 134 4.41 -20.10 -19.14
CA LYS A 134 4.18 -19.45 -20.45
C LYS A 134 4.86 -20.16 -21.64
N SER A 135 5.81 -21.07 -21.39
CA SER A 135 6.60 -21.76 -22.42
C SER A 135 6.10 -23.16 -22.82
N GLY A 136 4.91 -23.59 -22.39
CA GLY A 136 4.27 -24.83 -22.88
C GLY A 136 4.88 -26.17 -22.39
N GLU A 137 6.14 -26.20 -21.97
CA GLU A 137 6.89 -27.41 -21.58
C GLU A 137 7.11 -27.56 -20.06
N SER A 138 6.16 -27.13 -19.22
CA SER A 138 6.29 -27.34 -17.77
C SER A 138 5.92 -28.77 -17.36
N PRO A 139 6.69 -29.40 -16.44
CA PRO A 139 6.41 -30.75 -15.94
C PRO A 139 5.00 -30.81 -15.32
N ALA A 140 4.26 -31.89 -15.60
CA ALA A 140 2.87 -32.02 -15.18
C ALA A 140 2.70 -32.15 -13.65
N ILE A 141 3.70 -32.71 -12.95
CA ILE A 141 3.70 -32.97 -11.51
C ILE A 141 5.06 -32.64 -10.90
N ILE A 142 5.10 -32.34 -9.60
CA ILE A 142 6.33 -31.94 -8.90
C ILE A 142 7.42 -33.03 -8.97
N GLY A 143 7.07 -34.31 -8.87
CA GLY A 143 8.05 -35.41 -8.91
C GLY A 143 8.83 -35.53 -10.23
N ASN A 144 8.27 -35.05 -11.33
CA ASN A 144 8.92 -35.04 -12.65
C ASN A 144 9.63 -33.71 -12.94
N ALA A 145 9.51 -32.72 -12.05
CA ALA A 145 10.16 -31.45 -12.23
C ALA A 145 11.66 -31.54 -11.92
N GLU A 146 12.46 -30.65 -12.52
CA GLU A 146 13.88 -30.56 -12.19
C GLU A 146 14.09 -30.37 -10.67
N PRO A 147 15.17 -30.91 -10.09
CA PRO A 147 15.44 -30.79 -8.65
C PRO A 147 15.35 -29.34 -8.13
N GLY A 148 15.75 -28.35 -8.93
CA GLY A 148 15.63 -26.94 -8.60
C GLY A 148 14.19 -26.46 -8.43
N VAL A 149 13.26 -26.93 -9.26
CA VAL A 149 11.83 -26.59 -9.18
C VAL A 149 11.17 -27.31 -8.00
N GLN A 150 11.49 -28.58 -7.78
CA GLN A 150 11.01 -29.33 -6.61
C GLN A 150 11.41 -28.63 -5.31
N VAL A 151 12.69 -28.27 -5.21
CA VAL A 151 13.21 -27.58 -4.03
C VAL A 151 12.59 -26.20 -3.93
N ARG A 152 12.12 -25.49 -4.97
CA ARG A 152 11.43 -24.19 -4.79
C ARG A 152 10.07 -24.29 -4.08
N ASP A 153 9.45 -25.46 -4.03
CA ASP A 153 8.18 -25.66 -3.30
C ASP A 153 8.43 -25.69 -1.78
N PRO A 154 7.82 -24.76 -1.00
CA PRO A 154 8.10 -24.63 0.43
C PRO A 154 7.64 -25.84 1.25
N LEU A 155 6.55 -26.50 0.86
CA LEU A 155 6.03 -27.66 1.58
C LEU A 155 6.79 -28.93 1.22
N TYR A 156 7.25 -29.08 -0.02
CA TYR A 156 8.20 -30.14 -0.38
C TYR A 156 9.50 -30.02 0.42
N ARG A 157 10.07 -28.81 0.52
CA ARG A 157 11.23 -28.54 1.39
C ARG A 157 10.97 -28.94 2.84
N THR A 158 9.80 -28.58 3.37
CA THR A 158 9.42 -28.85 4.75
C THR A 158 9.29 -30.36 4.99
N LEU A 159 8.73 -31.11 4.04
CA LEU A 159 8.63 -32.58 4.11
C LEU A 159 10.01 -33.26 4.07
N LEU A 160 10.93 -32.76 3.22
CA LEU A 160 12.32 -33.25 3.20
C LEU A 160 13.04 -32.94 4.52
N ALA A 161 12.83 -31.75 5.10
CA ALA A 161 13.35 -31.40 6.42
C ALA A 161 12.82 -32.35 7.50
N TYR A 162 11.51 -32.61 7.50
CA TYR A 162 10.88 -33.58 8.42
C TYR A 162 11.46 -34.99 8.27
N GLN A 163 11.72 -35.45 7.04
CA GLN A 163 12.39 -36.74 6.81
C GLN A 163 13.81 -36.78 7.37
N LYS A 164 14.56 -35.67 7.28
CA LYS A 164 15.92 -35.56 7.80
C LYS A 164 16.00 -35.43 9.32
N LEU A 165 14.90 -35.09 10.01
CA LEU A 165 14.86 -35.06 11.46
C LEU A 165 15.08 -36.42 12.11
N PHE A 166 14.88 -37.51 11.37
CA PHE A 166 14.89 -38.87 11.91
C PHE A 166 16.04 -39.71 11.36
N ASP A 167 16.55 -40.62 12.19
CA ASP A 167 17.57 -41.57 11.76
C ASP A 167 17.02 -42.60 10.75
N HIS A 168 17.87 -43.00 9.81
CA HIS A 168 17.59 -44.09 8.86
C HIS A 168 18.03 -45.46 9.40
N ALA A 169 18.60 -45.51 10.61
CA ALA A 169 19.08 -46.74 11.23
C ALA A 169 17.89 -47.61 11.62
N GLY A 170 17.68 -48.69 10.85
CA GLY A 170 16.64 -49.70 11.09
C GLY A 170 15.66 -49.91 9.94
N ALA A 171 16.13 -50.06 8.69
CA ALA A 171 15.29 -50.50 7.57
C ALA A 171 14.84 -51.98 7.67
N GLU A 172 14.97 -52.62 8.83
CA GLU A 172 14.62 -54.04 9.01
C GLU A 172 13.47 -54.30 10.00
N GLY A 173 12.87 -53.25 10.58
CA GLY A 173 11.69 -53.37 11.44
C GLY A 173 10.53 -52.51 10.95
N ALA A 174 9.52 -53.10 10.30
CA ALA A 174 8.32 -52.42 9.80
C ALA A 174 7.40 -51.79 10.91
N GLY A 175 7.91 -51.59 12.12
CA GLY A 175 7.17 -51.08 13.28
C GLY A 175 7.97 -50.20 14.26
N GLU A 176 9.22 -49.85 13.97
CA GLU A 176 10.01 -49.00 14.89
C GLU A 176 9.56 -47.54 14.84
N LYS A 177 9.36 -46.94 16.03
CA LYS A 177 9.03 -45.52 16.20
C LYS A 177 10.21 -44.66 15.77
N PHE A 178 9.94 -43.47 15.23
CA PHE A 178 10.96 -42.50 14.89
C PHE A 178 11.96 -42.24 16.03
N ARG A 179 13.25 -42.44 15.74
CA ARG A 179 14.33 -41.90 16.56
C ARG A 179 14.76 -40.57 15.96
N MET A 180 14.56 -39.51 16.73
CA MET A 180 14.97 -38.17 16.32
C MET A 180 16.49 -38.04 16.38
N ARG A 181 17.08 -37.45 15.34
CA ARG A 181 18.48 -37.03 15.35
C ARG A 181 18.68 -35.88 16.32
N PRO A 182 19.72 -35.91 17.16
CA PRO A 182 20.08 -34.75 17.96
C PRO A 182 20.61 -33.64 17.05
N PHE A 183 19.90 -32.51 17.02
CA PHE A 183 20.35 -31.28 16.40
C PHE A 183 20.80 -30.29 17.46
N LEU A 184 21.99 -29.74 17.24
CA LEU A 184 22.51 -28.61 17.98
C LEU A 184 22.46 -27.40 17.04
N ALA A 185 21.95 -26.28 17.53
CA ALA A 185 22.11 -25.02 16.84
C ALA A 185 22.53 -23.95 17.83
N GLN A 186 23.36 -23.03 17.36
CA GLN A 186 23.91 -21.99 18.18
C GLN A 186 24.12 -20.73 17.36
N GLY A 187 23.77 -19.57 17.94
CA GLY A 187 24.11 -18.27 17.36
C GLY A 187 25.58 -17.95 17.56
N LEU A 188 26.20 -17.32 16.56
CA LEU A 188 27.55 -16.76 16.61
C LEU A 188 27.58 -15.49 17.47
N SER A 189 27.30 -15.65 18.77
CA SER A 189 27.25 -14.54 19.73
C SER A 189 28.62 -13.86 19.83
N GLY A 190 28.66 -12.52 19.90
CA GLY A 190 29.89 -11.75 19.89
C GLY A 190 30.47 -11.49 18.50
N PHE A 191 29.96 -12.12 17.43
CA PHE A 191 30.51 -11.93 16.08
C PHE A 191 30.33 -10.51 15.56
N ASN A 192 29.14 -9.92 15.75
CA ASN A 192 28.90 -8.54 15.29
C ASN A 192 29.72 -7.55 16.12
N GLU A 193 29.91 -7.82 17.40
CA GLU A 193 30.74 -7.02 18.29
C GLU A 193 32.22 -7.10 17.91
N GLU A 194 32.73 -8.28 17.56
CA GLU A 194 34.13 -8.42 17.11
C GLU A 194 34.39 -7.67 15.79
N LEU A 195 33.37 -7.51 14.92
CA LEU A 195 33.47 -6.68 13.71
C LEU A 195 33.66 -5.19 14.03
N ILE A 196 33.18 -4.72 15.18
CA ILE A 196 33.42 -3.35 15.67
C ILE A 196 34.50 -3.31 16.77
N GLN A 197 35.40 -4.32 16.79
CA GLN A 197 36.55 -4.44 17.69
C GLN A 197 36.21 -4.57 19.17
N TRP A 198 35.00 -5.04 19.49
CA TRP A 198 34.59 -5.41 20.84
C TRP A 198 34.62 -6.92 21.00
N LYS A 199 35.20 -7.40 22.09
CA LYS A 199 35.30 -8.83 22.41
C LYS A 199 34.66 -9.11 23.75
N LEU A 200 33.75 -10.08 23.76
CA LEU A 200 33.18 -10.58 25.00
C LEU A 200 34.27 -11.34 25.76
N SER A 201 34.73 -10.77 26.87
CA SER A 201 35.79 -11.33 27.70
C SER A 201 35.49 -11.09 29.17
N LEU A 202 35.98 -11.99 30.02
CA LEU A 202 36.05 -11.71 31.46
C LEU A 202 37.11 -10.64 31.66
N THR A 203 36.72 -9.46 32.14
CA THR A 203 37.66 -8.44 32.57
C THR A 203 37.73 -8.43 34.10
N LEU A 204 38.90 -8.06 34.63
CA LEU A 204 39.05 -7.85 36.06
C LEU A 204 38.40 -6.51 36.43
N PRO A 205 37.84 -6.38 37.65
CA PRO A 205 37.38 -5.09 38.13
C PRO A 205 38.53 -4.08 38.08
N ILE A 206 38.21 -2.83 37.72
CA ILE A 206 39.17 -1.74 37.67
C ILE A 206 39.46 -1.34 39.11
N ASP A 207 40.54 -1.87 39.66
CA ASP A 207 40.98 -1.60 41.03
C ASP A 207 42.51 -1.50 41.06
N GLU A 208 43.02 -0.63 41.93
CA GLU A 208 44.45 -0.43 42.16
C GLU A 208 44.75 -0.61 43.66
N PRO A 209 44.79 -1.86 44.14
CA PRO A 209 44.90 -2.17 45.57
C PRO A 209 46.29 -1.83 46.16
N ILE A 210 47.32 -1.63 45.33
CA ILE A 210 48.72 -1.49 45.77
C ILE A 210 49.31 -0.09 45.41
N GLY A 211 48.68 0.66 44.50
CA GLY A 211 49.27 1.85 43.86
C GLY A 211 49.46 3.11 44.73
N LEU A 212 50.45 3.91 44.31
CA LEU A 212 50.79 5.25 44.81
C LEU A 212 49.70 6.29 44.46
N THR A 213 49.58 7.33 45.28
CA THR A 213 48.46 8.31 45.30
C THR A 213 47.99 8.88 43.95
N PRO A 214 48.85 9.21 42.95
CA PRO A 214 48.37 9.78 41.68
C PRO A 214 47.62 8.78 40.80
N TYR A 215 47.97 7.50 40.87
CA TYR A 215 47.34 6.46 40.07
C TYR A 215 46.03 6.00 40.67
N ARG A 216 45.91 6.03 42.01
CA ARG A 216 44.67 5.68 42.71
C ARG A 216 43.52 6.62 42.33
N GLU A 217 43.72 7.93 42.37
CA GLU A 217 42.70 8.91 41.99
C GLU A 217 42.27 8.77 40.52
N PHE A 218 43.22 8.46 39.63
CA PHE A 218 42.91 8.20 38.23
C PHE A 218 42.13 6.90 38.06
N THR A 219 42.55 5.81 38.70
CA THR A 219 41.88 4.51 38.65
C THR A 219 40.47 4.59 39.23
N GLU A 220 40.26 5.28 40.35
CA GLU A 220 38.94 5.52 40.94
C GLU A 220 38.03 6.27 39.95
N ARG A 221 38.53 7.35 39.32
CA ARG A 221 37.76 8.06 38.29
C ARG A 221 37.42 7.19 37.08
N VAL A 222 38.32 6.31 36.67
CA VAL A 222 38.08 5.40 35.54
C VAL A 222 37.07 4.31 35.95
N ALA A 223 37.20 3.75 37.15
CA ALA A 223 36.25 2.79 37.70
C ALA A 223 34.85 3.40 37.83
N ASP A 224 34.75 4.63 38.33
CA ASP A 224 33.50 5.39 38.40
C ASP A 224 32.93 5.67 37.00
N ALA A 225 33.76 5.94 35.99
CA ALA A 225 33.29 6.20 34.63
C ALA A 225 32.83 4.92 33.89
N VAL A 226 33.48 3.77 34.15
CA VAL A 226 33.21 2.49 33.47
C VAL A 226 32.09 1.71 34.19
N HIS A 227 31.91 1.90 35.50
CA HIS A 227 30.95 1.17 36.34
C HIS A 227 31.03 -0.36 36.10
N ASP A 228 29.88 -1.03 36.00
CA ASP A 228 29.77 -2.49 35.83
C ASP A 228 29.89 -2.95 34.37
N VAL A 229 30.34 -2.10 33.45
CA VAL A 229 30.49 -2.45 32.02
C VAL A 229 31.80 -3.24 31.78
N THR A 230 31.97 -4.33 32.53
CA THR A 230 33.18 -5.18 32.57
C THR A 230 33.08 -6.42 31.68
N ALA A 231 31.99 -6.59 30.94
CA ALA A 231 31.79 -7.76 30.07
C ALA A 231 32.54 -7.66 28.72
N TRP A 232 33.06 -6.47 28.37
CA TRP A 232 33.59 -6.19 27.04
C TRP A 232 35.02 -5.66 27.10
N ALA A 233 35.89 -6.25 26.29
CA ALA A 233 37.25 -5.79 26.06
C ALA A 233 37.40 -5.31 24.61
N THR A 234 38.39 -4.46 24.38
CA THR A 234 38.74 -4.03 23.02
C THR A 234 39.65 -5.07 22.36
N GLU A 235 39.41 -5.43 21.10
CA GLU A 235 40.30 -6.28 20.30
C GLU A 235 40.92 -5.46 19.15
N PRO A 236 41.99 -4.69 19.43
CA PRO A 236 42.55 -3.72 18.49
C PRO A 236 43.26 -4.38 17.30
N THR A 237 43.51 -5.69 17.33
CA THR A 237 44.13 -6.42 16.22
C THR A 237 43.15 -6.82 15.13
N ASN A 238 41.84 -6.82 15.41
CA ASN A 238 40.83 -7.10 14.41
C ASN A 238 40.65 -5.90 13.47
N ASN A 239 40.28 -6.15 12.22
CA ASN A 239 39.86 -5.06 11.35
C ASN A 239 38.50 -4.52 11.80
N PHE A 240 38.40 -3.19 11.82
CA PHE A 240 37.14 -2.48 12.02
C PHE A 240 36.26 -2.62 10.76
N SER A 241 35.09 -3.24 10.93
CA SER A 241 34.12 -3.56 9.87
C SER A 241 32.67 -3.31 10.35
N PRO A 242 32.27 -2.04 10.54
CA PRO A 242 30.94 -1.67 11.03
C PRO A 242 29.79 -2.07 10.09
N ILE A 243 30.09 -2.31 8.81
CA ILE A 243 29.14 -2.86 7.84
C ILE A 243 29.55 -4.30 7.53
N ARG A 244 28.87 -5.25 8.15
CA ARG A 244 29.04 -6.69 7.91
C ARG A 244 28.67 -7.04 6.48
N SER A 245 29.65 -7.45 5.68
CA SER A 245 29.46 -7.87 4.30
C SER A 245 30.52 -8.89 3.86
N GLY A 246 30.33 -9.50 2.68
CA GLY A 246 31.33 -10.37 2.05
C GLY A 246 31.07 -11.85 2.30
N ALA A 247 32.13 -12.61 2.60
CA ALA A 247 32.06 -14.07 2.73
C ALA A 247 32.56 -14.53 4.11
N LEU A 248 31.92 -15.57 4.63
CA LEU A 248 32.20 -16.24 5.89
C LEU A 248 32.55 -17.70 5.59
N LYS A 249 33.68 -18.15 6.13
CA LYS A 249 34.09 -19.55 6.12
C LYS A 249 34.35 -19.97 7.56
N LEU A 250 33.86 -21.15 7.93
CA LEU A 250 34.26 -21.77 9.19
C LEU A 250 35.67 -22.36 9.00
N ASP A 251 36.64 -21.85 9.76
CA ASP A 251 38.02 -22.33 9.70
C ASP A 251 38.26 -23.50 10.66
N ARG A 252 37.75 -23.38 11.89
CA ARG A 252 37.91 -24.39 12.94
C ARG A 252 36.71 -24.42 13.87
N LEU A 253 36.21 -25.62 14.17
CA LEU A 253 35.16 -25.85 15.17
C LEU A 253 35.64 -26.88 16.18
N ARG A 254 35.56 -26.54 17.47
CA ARG A 254 35.94 -27.39 18.59
C ARG A 254 34.77 -27.53 19.55
N LEU A 255 34.39 -28.76 19.85
CA LEU A 255 33.44 -29.10 20.90
C LEU A 255 34.23 -29.35 22.18
N LEU A 256 33.88 -28.65 23.24
CA LEU A 256 34.46 -28.85 24.56
C LEU A 256 33.39 -29.44 25.47
N ASP A 257 33.70 -30.56 26.11
CA ASP A 257 32.83 -31.14 27.13
C ASP A 257 33.03 -30.48 28.51
N SER A 258 32.23 -30.90 29.50
CA SER A 258 32.32 -30.41 30.88
C SER A 258 33.63 -30.76 31.59
N PHE A 259 34.42 -31.70 31.05
CA PHE A 259 35.71 -32.13 31.59
C PHE A 259 36.90 -31.49 30.84
N GLY A 260 36.63 -30.61 29.87
CA GLY A 260 37.65 -29.92 29.06
C GLY A 260 38.23 -30.77 27.93
N GLN A 261 37.63 -31.92 27.61
CA GLN A 261 38.03 -32.72 26.45
C GLN A 261 37.59 -32.00 25.17
N VAL A 262 38.46 -32.04 24.16
CA VAL A 262 38.25 -31.32 22.89
C VAL A 262 38.02 -32.31 21.76
N ALA A 263 36.88 -32.19 21.09
CA ALA A 263 36.62 -32.86 19.81
C ALA A 263 36.65 -31.83 18.67
N GLU A 264 37.52 -32.05 17.67
CA GLU A 264 37.58 -31.19 16.49
C GLU A 264 36.57 -31.66 15.43
N VAL A 265 35.79 -30.72 14.91
CA VAL A 265 34.81 -30.98 13.85
C VAL A 265 35.38 -30.47 12.52
N PRO A 266 35.49 -31.32 11.49
CA PRO A 266 35.96 -30.90 10.17
C PRO A 266 35.11 -29.77 9.59
N CYS A 267 35.75 -28.72 9.08
CA CYS A 267 35.12 -27.54 8.47
C CYS A 267 35.48 -27.44 6.98
N ASP A 268 35.29 -28.52 6.23
CA ASP A 268 35.64 -28.66 4.81
C ASP A 268 34.40 -28.60 3.89
N GLU A 269 34.43 -29.26 2.73
CA GLU A 269 33.31 -29.30 1.77
C GLU A 269 32.01 -29.90 2.34
N GLN A 270 32.06 -30.52 3.53
CA GLN A 270 30.88 -31.01 4.24
C GLN A 270 30.06 -29.89 4.89
N VAL A 271 30.59 -28.66 4.96
CA VAL A 271 29.84 -27.49 5.47
C VAL A 271 28.70 -27.15 4.50
N ILE A 272 27.47 -27.37 4.95
CA ILE A 272 26.27 -27.07 4.17
C ILE A 272 25.88 -25.61 4.40
N VAL A 273 25.97 -24.80 3.35
CA VAL A 273 25.50 -23.42 3.35
C VAL A 273 24.10 -23.34 2.75
N PRO A 274 23.13 -22.65 3.42
CA PRO A 274 21.80 -22.47 2.87
C PRO A 274 21.85 -21.74 1.52
N ALA A 275 20.97 -22.13 0.60
CA ALA A 275 20.91 -21.56 -0.75
C ALA A 275 20.98 -20.03 -0.85
N PRO A 276 20.25 -19.22 -0.05
CA PRO A 276 20.30 -17.75 -0.17
C PRO A 276 21.65 -17.15 0.28
N TYR A 277 22.43 -17.88 1.06
CA TYR A 277 23.74 -17.46 1.54
C TYR A 277 24.87 -18.20 0.80
N ARG A 278 24.60 -18.99 -0.23
CA ARG A 278 25.66 -19.76 -0.89
C ARG A 278 26.51 -18.82 -1.75
N ALA A 279 27.82 -18.77 -1.48
CA ALA A 279 28.74 -18.06 -2.36
C ALA A 279 28.87 -18.79 -3.72
N PRO A 280 28.72 -18.09 -4.87
CA PRO A 280 28.93 -18.69 -6.17
C PRO A 280 30.34 -19.27 -6.32
N GLY A 281 30.46 -20.50 -6.81
CA GLY A 281 31.75 -21.14 -7.09
C GLY A 281 32.61 -21.52 -5.87
N ARG A 282 32.16 -21.29 -4.64
CA ARG A 282 32.91 -21.60 -3.39
C ARG A 282 32.07 -22.48 -2.44
N PRO A 283 32.19 -23.82 -2.48
CA PRO A 283 31.48 -24.71 -1.55
C PRO A 283 31.93 -24.45 -0.10
N GLY A 284 31.03 -24.64 0.87
CA GLY A 284 31.31 -24.42 2.30
C GLY A 284 31.48 -22.95 2.73
N VAL A 285 31.40 -21.99 1.80
CA VAL A 285 31.53 -20.56 2.07
C VAL A 285 30.16 -19.88 2.00
N ALA A 286 29.81 -19.15 3.07
CA ALA A 286 28.58 -18.40 3.20
C ALA A 286 28.79 -16.93 2.81
N PHE A 287 28.01 -16.42 1.88
CA PHE A 287 27.85 -15.00 1.62
C PHE A 287 27.06 -14.35 2.77
N LEU A 288 27.59 -13.24 3.30
CA LEU A 288 26.95 -12.41 4.31
C LEU A 288 26.34 -11.18 3.63
N PRO A 289 24.99 -11.03 3.64
CA PRO A 289 24.37 -9.83 3.11
C PRO A 289 24.78 -8.61 3.96
N PRO A 290 24.92 -7.42 3.35
CA PRO A 290 25.25 -6.20 4.06
C PRO A 290 24.31 -5.94 5.23
N ARG A 291 24.87 -5.73 6.43
CA ARG A 291 24.15 -5.35 7.65
C ARG A 291 25.02 -4.42 8.49
N LEU A 292 24.41 -3.49 9.22
CA LEU A 292 25.13 -2.76 10.26
C LEU A 292 25.44 -3.74 11.41
N ALA A 293 26.71 -3.80 11.81
CA ALA A 293 27.17 -4.60 12.94
C ALA A 293 26.68 -4.00 14.26
N GLN A 294 26.69 -2.67 14.35
CA GLN A 294 26.05 -1.94 15.44
C GLN A 294 24.52 -2.10 15.34
N PRO A 295 23.81 -2.36 16.46
CA PRO A 295 22.36 -2.40 16.45
C PRO A 295 21.76 -1.09 15.92
N ALA A 296 20.80 -1.21 15.00
CA ALA A 296 20.16 -0.07 14.35
C ALA A 296 18.68 -0.36 14.11
N ARG A 297 17.91 0.70 13.88
CA ARG A 297 16.49 0.62 13.52
C ARG A 297 16.16 1.59 12.39
N VAL A 298 15.12 1.27 11.64
CA VAL A 298 14.48 2.22 10.73
C VAL A 298 13.24 2.78 11.42
N THR A 299 13.09 4.10 11.41
CA THR A 299 11.86 4.78 11.83
C THR A 299 11.07 5.16 10.60
N PHE A 300 9.77 4.84 10.62
CA PHE A 300 8.82 5.23 9.59
C PHE A 300 7.55 5.68 10.30
N ARG A 301 7.29 6.98 10.27
CA ARG A 301 6.25 7.64 11.07
C ARG A 301 5.38 8.54 10.22
N TRP A 302 4.09 8.61 10.57
CA TRP A 302 3.20 9.59 9.98
C TRP A 302 3.48 10.98 10.55
N LEU A 303 3.43 11.99 9.70
CA LEU A 303 3.51 13.39 10.10
C LEU A 303 2.10 13.93 10.33
N ASP A 304 1.98 14.86 11.26
CA ASP A 304 0.71 15.55 11.53
C ASP A 304 0.27 16.35 10.30
N ALA A 305 -1.04 16.31 9.98
CA ALA A 305 -1.62 17.11 8.92
C ALA A 305 -2.02 18.53 9.39
N HIS A 306 -1.90 18.83 10.69
CA HIS A 306 -2.22 20.16 11.20
C HIS A 306 -1.22 21.21 10.63
N PRO A 307 -1.69 22.32 10.02
CA PRO A 307 -0.82 23.29 9.33
C PRO A 307 0.28 23.90 10.20
N ASP A 308 0.03 24.01 11.51
CA ASP A 308 0.94 24.62 12.49
C ASP A 308 1.89 23.62 13.17
N GLU A 309 1.81 22.33 12.85
CA GLU A 309 2.59 21.26 13.49
C GLU A 309 3.42 20.50 12.45
N GLU A 310 4.74 20.46 12.66
CA GLU A 310 5.65 19.72 11.77
C GLU A 310 6.11 18.38 12.36
N GLY A 311 5.49 17.94 13.46
CA GLY A 311 5.90 16.78 14.24
C GLY A 311 5.28 15.44 13.82
N GLU A 312 5.72 14.39 14.52
CA GLU A 312 5.12 13.05 14.45
C GLU A 312 3.65 13.10 14.92
N MET A 313 2.78 12.42 14.17
CA MET A 313 1.37 12.26 14.53
C MET A 313 1.22 11.40 15.79
N VAL A 314 0.43 11.90 16.75
CA VAL A 314 0.10 11.20 18.01
C VAL A 314 -1.40 10.88 18.04
N GLU A 315 -1.73 9.60 18.17
CA GLU A 315 -3.11 9.09 18.09
C GLU A 315 -4.04 9.63 19.18
N GLU A 316 -3.53 9.90 20.39
CA GLU A 316 -4.33 10.32 21.56
C GLU A 316 -5.01 11.69 21.42
N ALA A 317 -4.65 12.50 20.42
CA ALA A 317 -5.02 13.91 20.32
C ALA A 317 -6.04 14.26 19.20
N ALA A 318 -6.78 13.30 18.66
CA ALA A 318 -7.69 13.49 17.51
C ALA A 318 -6.99 14.12 16.27
N ARG A 319 -5.67 13.95 16.18
CA ARG A 319 -4.83 14.39 15.07
C ARG A 319 -4.86 13.34 13.96
N SER A 320 -4.82 13.79 12.71
CA SER A 320 -4.88 12.93 11.52
C SER A 320 -3.62 13.14 10.68
N PRO A 321 -3.09 12.11 10.01
CA PRO A 321 -1.98 12.26 9.08
C PRO A 321 -2.46 12.62 7.67
N ILE A 322 -3.78 12.68 7.46
CA ILE A 322 -4.42 12.92 6.16
C ILE A 322 -4.51 14.42 5.91
N CYS A 323 -3.71 14.91 4.96
CA CYS A 323 -3.67 16.30 4.53
C CYS A 323 -4.86 16.68 3.63
N GLY A 324 -5.48 15.69 3.00
CA GLY A 324 -6.68 15.80 2.17
C GLY A 324 -6.82 14.61 1.24
N TRP A 325 -7.82 14.68 0.36
CA TRP A 325 -8.11 13.60 -0.59
C TRP A 325 -8.11 14.09 -2.02
N LEU A 326 -7.59 13.23 -2.89
CA LEU A 326 -7.61 13.37 -4.33
C LEU A 326 -8.46 12.25 -4.91
N LEU A 327 -9.31 12.56 -5.87
CA LEU A 327 -10.15 11.56 -6.50
C LEU A 327 -10.08 11.74 -8.03
N PRO A 328 -9.43 10.81 -8.74
CA PRO A 328 -9.31 10.87 -10.20
C PRO A 328 -10.65 10.49 -10.84
N GLU A 329 -11.30 11.46 -11.46
CA GLU A 329 -12.62 11.30 -12.07
C GLU A 329 -12.47 10.93 -13.56
N LYS A 330 -13.00 9.77 -13.95
CA LYS A 330 -12.69 9.12 -15.24
C LYS A 330 -13.50 9.62 -16.44
N LEU A 331 -14.66 10.26 -16.24
CA LEU A 331 -15.55 10.69 -17.32
C LEU A 331 -15.05 11.97 -17.98
N SER A 332 -14.59 12.94 -17.18
CA SER A 332 -14.13 14.23 -17.68
C SER A 332 -12.62 14.46 -17.51
N GLY A 333 -11.87 13.49 -16.98
CA GLY A 333 -10.42 13.61 -16.79
C GLY A 333 -10.02 14.66 -15.76
N ARG A 334 -10.83 14.83 -14.70
CA ARG A 334 -10.63 15.86 -13.66
C ARG A 334 -10.10 15.25 -12.38
N LEU A 335 -9.33 16.03 -11.63
CA LEU A 335 -8.86 15.66 -10.29
C LEU A 335 -9.72 16.37 -9.26
N LEU A 336 -10.69 15.68 -8.66
CA LEU A 336 -11.50 16.23 -7.57
C LEU A 336 -10.67 16.27 -6.28
N VAL A 337 -10.82 17.36 -5.52
CA VAL A 337 -10.02 17.64 -4.33
C VAL A 337 -10.93 17.87 -3.12
N PHE A 338 -10.58 17.23 -2.01
CA PHE A 338 -11.28 17.33 -0.74
C PHE A 338 -10.30 17.65 0.40
N ASP A 339 -10.80 18.28 1.47
CA ASP A 339 -10.03 18.48 2.71
C ASP A 339 -9.85 17.18 3.50
N GLY A 340 -9.11 17.20 4.62
CA GLY A 340 -8.86 16.00 5.44
C GLY A 340 -10.12 15.28 5.92
N ASP A 341 -11.21 16.03 6.12
CA ASP A 341 -12.52 15.54 6.58
C ASP A 341 -13.42 15.07 5.44
N GLY A 342 -12.94 15.10 4.19
CA GLY A 342 -13.68 14.64 3.01
C GLY A 342 -14.71 15.65 2.47
N GLN A 343 -14.64 16.93 2.88
CA GLN A 343 -15.47 17.98 2.30
C GLN A 343 -14.91 18.45 0.95
N PRO A 344 -15.77 18.69 -0.06
CA PRO A 344 -15.32 19.08 -1.39
C PRO A 344 -14.75 20.50 -1.40
N LEU A 345 -13.53 20.66 -1.92
CA LEU A 345 -12.86 21.97 -2.08
C LEU A 345 -12.97 22.49 -3.52
N GLY A 346 -12.75 21.60 -4.50
CA GLY A 346 -12.80 21.94 -5.92
C GLY A 346 -12.28 20.81 -6.80
N ALA A 347 -11.94 21.14 -8.03
CA ALA A 347 -11.36 20.23 -9.00
C ALA A 347 -10.30 20.94 -9.84
N LEU A 348 -9.20 20.24 -10.12
CA LEU A 348 -8.25 20.64 -11.15
C LEU A 348 -8.67 19.96 -12.47
N ALA A 349 -8.85 20.75 -13.51
CA ALA A 349 -9.29 20.28 -14.83
C ALA A 349 -8.44 20.89 -15.94
N ALA A 350 -8.49 20.28 -17.11
CA ALA A 350 -8.00 20.88 -18.34
C ALA A 350 -9.14 21.67 -18.98
N ASP A 351 -8.90 22.95 -19.26
CA ASP A 351 -9.81 23.79 -20.03
C ASP A 351 -9.85 23.28 -21.48
N SER A 352 -11.06 22.94 -21.96
CA SER A 352 -11.28 22.44 -23.31
C SER A 352 -11.03 23.48 -24.39
N ASP A 353 -11.13 24.77 -24.06
CA ASP A 353 -11.14 25.86 -25.03
C ASP A 353 -9.73 26.43 -25.23
N ASN A 354 -8.98 26.64 -24.15
CA ASN A 354 -7.64 27.22 -24.21
C ASN A 354 -6.50 26.21 -24.00
N GLY A 355 -6.80 24.97 -23.63
CA GLY A 355 -5.78 23.94 -23.36
C GLY A 355 -4.88 24.26 -22.17
N THR A 356 -5.37 25.05 -21.21
CA THR A 356 -4.69 25.38 -19.95
C THR A 356 -5.29 24.59 -18.79
N LEU A 357 -4.64 24.60 -17.63
CA LEU A 357 -5.23 24.07 -16.40
C LEU A 357 -6.12 25.13 -15.76
N GLU A 358 -7.29 24.72 -15.26
CA GLU A 358 -8.26 25.57 -14.56
C GLU A 358 -8.61 25.00 -13.18
N TRP A 359 -8.95 25.88 -12.23
CA TRP A 359 -9.43 25.49 -10.91
C TRP A 359 -10.93 25.73 -10.81
N VAL A 360 -11.70 24.65 -10.73
CA VAL A 360 -13.15 24.72 -10.60
C VAL A 360 -13.51 24.54 -9.13
N ARG A 361 -13.89 25.63 -8.46
CA ARG A 361 -14.35 25.62 -7.06
C ARG A 361 -15.55 24.68 -6.87
N ALA A 362 -15.59 23.95 -5.76
CA ALA A 362 -16.67 23.01 -5.52
C ALA A 362 -18.05 23.71 -5.44
N PRO A 363 -19.09 23.14 -6.05
CA PRO A 363 -20.42 23.72 -6.03
C PRO A 363 -21.01 23.67 -4.62
N GLY A 364 -21.72 24.73 -4.22
CA GLY A 364 -22.24 24.88 -2.85
C GLY A 364 -21.39 25.78 -1.95
N LEU A 365 -20.14 26.08 -2.32
CA LEU A 365 -19.30 27.03 -1.62
C LEU A 365 -19.65 28.48 -2.00
N SER A 366 -19.49 29.40 -1.04
CA SER A 366 -19.61 30.83 -1.31
C SER A 366 -18.53 31.28 -2.29
N ARG A 367 -18.90 32.21 -3.18
CA ARG A 367 -17.96 32.87 -4.08
C ARG A 367 -16.98 33.70 -3.27
N LEU A 368 -15.68 33.57 -3.58
CA LEU A 368 -14.64 34.36 -2.94
C LEU A 368 -14.59 35.76 -3.53
N ASN A 369 -14.31 36.73 -2.67
CA ASN A 369 -13.98 38.09 -3.09
C ASN A 369 -12.50 38.18 -3.53
N ASP A 370 -12.14 39.29 -4.19
CA ASP A 370 -10.78 39.43 -4.74
C ASP A 370 -9.70 39.48 -3.64
N HIS A 371 -10.03 40.00 -2.45
CA HIS A 371 -9.11 40.03 -1.30
C HIS A 371 -8.79 38.63 -0.78
N GLU A 372 -9.79 37.75 -0.66
CA GLU A 372 -9.60 36.35 -0.28
C GLU A 372 -8.75 35.60 -1.31
N CYS A 373 -8.92 35.91 -2.60
CA CYS A 373 -8.09 35.34 -3.68
C CYS A 373 -6.63 35.84 -3.59
N GLU A 374 -6.41 37.11 -3.28
CA GLU A 374 -5.06 37.67 -3.06
C GLU A 374 -4.37 37.03 -1.85
N GLU A 375 -5.09 36.82 -0.75
CA GLU A 375 -4.56 36.08 0.42
C GLU A 375 -4.22 34.63 0.08
N GLY A 376 -5.08 33.96 -0.70
CA GLY A 376 -4.83 32.63 -1.22
C GLY A 376 -3.57 32.56 -2.08
N SER A 377 -3.37 33.56 -2.95
CA SER A 377 -2.20 33.68 -3.81
C SER A 377 -0.90 33.82 -3.00
N LYS A 378 -0.90 34.71 -1.99
CA LYS A 378 0.23 34.87 -1.05
C LYS A 378 0.53 33.59 -0.27
N ARG A 379 -0.50 32.82 0.09
CA ARG A 379 -0.32 31.53 0.75
C ARG A 379 0.41 30.54 -0.17
N LEU A 380 0.04 30.46 -1.45
CA LEU A 380 0.72 29.58 -2.40
C LEU A 380 2.18 29.97 -2.61
N GLU A 381 2.48 31.27 -2.70
CA GLU A 381 3.85 31.78 -2.73
C GLU A 381 4.65 31.33 -1.49
N SER A 382 4.05 31.37 -0.29
CA SER A 382 4.71 30.88 0.93
C SER A 382 4.92 29.36 0.99
N VAL A 383 4.06 28.58 0.32
CA VAL A 383 4.15 27.11 0.26
C VAL A 383 5.30 26.66 -0.65
N SER A 384 5.45 27.34 -1.79
CA SER A 384 6.54 27.15 -2.75
C SER A 384 6.68 28.38 -3.66
N ASP A 385 7.69 29.22 -3.40
CA ASP A 385 8.02 30.36 -4.25
C ASP A 385 8.39 29.92 -5.68
N ALA A 386 9.13 28.81 -5.81
CA ALA A 386 9.57 28.27 -7.10
C ALA A 386 8.39 27.84 -7.97
N TYR A 387 7.47 27.03 -7.44
CA TYR A 387 6.31 26.58 -8.20
C TYR A 387 5.33 27.72 -8.45
N TYR A 388 5.18 28.65 -7.49
CA TYR A 388 4.31 29.80 -7.65
C TYR A 388 4.75 30.72 -8.79
N LYS A 389 6.05 31.07 -8.89
CA LYS A 389 6.59 31.85 -10.01
C LYS A 389 6.37 31.15 -11.36
N SER A 390 6.58 29.83 -11.40
CA SER A 390 6.27 29.01 -12.58
C SER A 390 4.75 28.86 -12.82
N ALA A 391 3.88 29.12 -11.84
CA ALA A 391 2.44 29.08 -12.04
C ALA A 391 1.91 30.40 -12.63
N ILE A 392 2.44 31.56 -12.24
CA ILE A 392 1.90 32.87 -12.63
C ILE A 392 2.44 33.43 -13.95
N ASP A 393 3.65 33.05 -14.36
CA ASP A 393 4.31 33.66 -15.52
C ASP A 393 3.49 33.54 -16.83
N GLY A 394 3.26 34.63 -17.55
CA GLY A 394 2.50 34.60 -18.82
C GLY A 394 1.03 34.15 -18.73
N GLN A 395 0.44 34.03 -17.53
CA GLN A 395 -0.97 33.65 -17.35
C GLN A 395 -1.92 34.85 -17.50
N GLY A 396 -3.14 34.58 -18.00
CA GLY A 396 -4.21 35.57 -18.08
C GLY A 396 -4.80 35.91 -16.71
N ALA A 397 -5.59 36.99 -16.64
CA ALA A 397 -6.21 37.46 -15.40
C ALA A 397 -7.17 36.42 -14.77
N GLU A 398 -7.83 35.60 -15.59
CA GLU A 398 -8.72 34.51 -15.14
C GLU A 398 -7.92 33.39 -14.46
N ASN A 399 -6.86 32.88 -15.09
CA ASN A 399 -6.00 31.84 -14.50
C ASN A 399 -5.31 32.31 -13.20
N LEU A 400 -4.95 33.60 -13.09
CA LEU A 400 -4.41 34.16 -11.86
C LEU A 400 -5.46 34.22 -10.74
N ARG A 401 -6.73 34.51 -11.09
CA ARG A 401 -7.84 34.46 -10.15
C ARG A 401 -8.08 33.02 -9.68
N ASP A 402 -8.12 32.06 -10.59
CA ASP A 402 -8.29 30.63 -10.30
C ASP A 402 -7.19 30.10 -9.36
N LEU A 403 -5.94 30.50 -9.60
CA LEU A 403 -4.83 30.16 -8.73
C LEU A 403 -5.00 30.76 -7.32
N GLY A 404 -5.48 32.01 -7.22
CA GLY A 404 -5.84 32.63 -5.96
C GLY A 404 -6.98 31.89 -5.23
N GLU A 405 -8.01 31.47 -5.98
CA GLU A 405 -9.11 30.67 -5.45
C GLU A 405 -8.66 29.28 -4.96
N LEU A 406 -7.73 28.63 -5.67
CA LEU A 406 -7.09 27.38 -5.25
C LEU A 406 -6.39 27.56 -3.90
N GLY A 407 -5.56 28.59 -3.77
CA GLY A 407 -4.82 28.89 -2.54
C GLY A 407 -5.72 29.25 -1.36
N ALA A 408 -6.83 29.95 -1.62
CA ALA A 408 -7.82 30.29 -0.60
C ALA A 408 -8.63 29.08 -0.14
N SER A 409 -8.87 28.11 -1.03
CA SER A 409 -9.65 26.91 -0.75
C SER A 409 -8.89 25.89 0.11
N ILE A 410 -7.56 25.89 0.05
CA ILE A 410 -6.74 24.85 0.67
C ILE A 410 -5.99 25.41 1.88
N LYS A 411 -6.25 24.81 3.04
CA LYS A 411 -5.59 25.17 4.30
C LYS A 411 -4.30 24.41 4.55
N ASN A 412 -4.24 23.13 4.15
CA ASN A 412 -3.08 22.28 4.41
C ASN A 412 -1.94 22.56 3.40
N PRO A 413 -0.71 22.84 3.86
CA PRO A 413 0.40 23.22 2.98
C PRO A 413 0.89 22.08 2.07
N ARG A 414 0.82 20.81 2.50
CA ARG A 414 1.24 19.67 1.65
C ARG A 414 0.26 19.45 0.51
N LEU A 415 -1.05 19.48 0.80
CA LEU A 415 -2.08 19.38 -0.24
C LEU A 415 -1.95 20.54 -1.24
N ALA A 416 -1.76 21.76 -0.74
CA ALA A 416 -1.54 22.93 -1.59
C ALA A 416 -0.29 22.77 -2.47
N ARG A 417 0.82 22.23 -1.91
CA ARG A 417 2.06 21.99 -2.66
C ARG A 417 1.87 20.98 -3.80
N VAL A 418 1.13 19.89 -3.57
CA VAL A 418 0.83 18.90 -4.61
C VAL A 418 0.06 19.53 -5.76
N LEU A 419 -0.99 20.30 -5.47
CA LEU A 419 -1.78 20.93 -6.54
C LEU A 419 -1.04 22.06 -7.23
N LEU A 420 -0.26 22.86 -6.48
CA LEU A 420 0.58 23.91 -7.05
C LEU A 420 1.66 23.33 -7.96
N TYR A 421 2.26 22.19 -7.58
CA TYR A 421 3.18 21.44 -8.43
C TYR A 421 2.51 21.00 -9.74
N LEU A 422 1.33 20.39 -9.66
CA LEU A 422 0.58 19.97 -10.86
C LEU A 422 0.20 21.16 -11.75
N TRP A 423 -0.25 22.27 -11.16
CA TRP A 423 -0.56 23.50 -11.88
C TRP A 423 0.68 24.10 -12.56
N ALA A 424 1.80 24.16 -11.85
CA ALA A 424 3.05 24.74 -12.32
C ALA A 424 3.60 24.01 -13.56
N THR A 425 3.19 22.76 -13.82
CA THR A 425 3.53 22.06 -15.06
C THR A 425 2.87 22.65 -16.30
N ARG A 426 1.77 23.42 -16.16
CA ARG A 426 1.03 24.05 -17.29
C ARG A 426 0.65 23.09 -18.42
N SER A 427 0.58 21.79 -18.14
CA SER A 427 0.44 20.76 -19.15
C SER A 427 -0.75 19.87 -18.81
N PRO A 428 -1.88 20.02 -19.52
CA PRO A 428 -2.99 19.09 -19.43
C PRO A 428 -2.57 17.63 -19.68
N ALA A 429 -1.63 17.41 -20.61
CA ALA A 429 -1.08 16.09 -20.89
C ALA A 429 -0.34 15.49 -19.68
N PHE A 430 0.34 16.31 -18.88
CA PHE A 430 0.96 15.85 -17.64
C PHE A 430 -0.09 15.43 -16.61
N LEU A 431 -1.17 16.23 -16.44
CA LEU A 431 -2.27 15.88 -15.55
C LEU A 431 -2.95 14.57 -15.98
N GLU A 432 -3.29 14.43 -17.27
CA GLU A 432 -3.89 13.21 -17.81
C GLU A 432 -3.01 11.98 -17.57
N ARG A 433 -1.70 12.11 -17.82
CA ARG A 433 -0.72 11.03 -17.57
C ARG A 433 -0.61 10.68 -16.09
N PHE A 434 -0.63 11.69 -15.21
CA PHE A 434 -0.63 11.50 -13.77
C PHE A 434 -1.88 10.73 -13.31
N LEU A 435 -3.07 11.09 -13.81
CA LEU A 435 -4.33 10.39 -13.51
C LEU A 435 -4.31 8.93 -13.98
N HIS A 436 -3.82 8.67 -15.20
CA HIS A 436 -3.64 7.31 -15.72
C HIS A 436 -2.68 6.48 -14.85
N THR A 437 -1.57 7.08 -14.44
CA THR A 437 -0.58 6.41 -13.58
C THR A 437 -1.17 6.05 -12.21
N LEU A 438 -2.02 6.92 -11.64
CA LEU A 438 -2.75 6.63 -10.41
C LEU A 438 -3.77 5.50 -10.61
N ASP A 439 -4.51 5.49 -11.72
CA ASP A 439 -5.47 4.43 -12.01
C ASP A 439 -4.77 3.07 -12.15
N ASP A 440 -3.68 3.02 -12.91
CA ASP A 440 -2.85 1.82 -13.06
C ASP A 440 -2.31 1.34 -11.71
N ALA A 441 -1.82 2.26 -10.88
CA ALA A 441 -1.38 1.94 -9.52
C ALA A 441 -2.52 1.35 -8.66
N MET A 442 -3.73 1.92 -8.75
CA MET A 442 -4.90 1.44 -8.01
C MET A 442 -5.37 0.05 -8.46
N THR A 443 -5.17 -0.33 -9.72
CA THR A 443 -5.50 -1.69 -10.19
C THR A 443 -4.62 -2.78 -9.57
N ASN A 444 -3.41 -2.41 -9.14
CA ASN A 444 -2.45 -3.33 -8.53
C ASN A 444 -2.57 -3.42 -7.00
N ILE A 445 -3.48 -2.65 -6.39
CA ILE A 445 -3.74 -2.59 -4.95
C ILE A 445 -5.18 -3.00 -4.66
N ASP A 446 -5.36 -4.08 -3.89
CA ASP A 446 -6.69 -4.58 -3.48
C ASP A 446 -6.72 -4.78 -1.95
N PRO A 447 -6.84 -3.67 -1.20
CA PRO A 447 -6.88 -3.70 0.25
C PRO A 447 -8.22 -4.27 0.72
N GLU A 448 -8.22 -5.02 1.82
CA GLU A 448 -9.44 -5.65 2.34
C GLU A 448 -10.58 -4.63 2.50
N GLY A 449 -11.72 -4.88 1.83
CA GLY A 449 -12.89 -4.00 1.87
C GLY A 449 -13.22 -3.25 0.57
N THR A 450 -12.46 -3.44 -0.52
CA THR A 450 -12.76 -2.85 -1.85
C THR A 450 -14.17 -3.22 -2.35
N ALA A 451 -14.67 -4.41 -1.99
CA ALA A 451 -16.02 -4.88 -2.29
C ALA A 451 -17.14 -3.98 -1.72
N SER A 452 -16.84 -3.13 -0.72
CA SER A 452 -17.84 -2.26 -0.08
C SER A 452 -18.25 -1.03 -0.88
N MET A 453 -17.48 -0.62 -1.91
CA MET A 453 -17.80 0.57 -2.72
C MET A 453 -18.61 0.29 -4.01
N GLY A 454 -18.95 -0.98 -4.28
CA GLY A 454 -19.93 -1.36 -5.32
C GLY A 454 -19.72 -0.71 -6.70
N SER A 455 -20.82 -0.39 -7.39
CA SER A 455 -20.86 0.24 -8.73
C SER A 455 -20.27 1.66 -8.80
N THR A 456 -19.97 2.29 -7.66
CA THR A 456 -19.46 3.67 -7.58
C THR A 456 -18.00 3.78 -8.04
N VAL A 457 -17.18 2.76 -7.75
CA VAL A 457 -15.77 2.71 -8.19
C VAL A 457 -15.65 2.72 -9.71
N LEU A 458 -16.63 2.14 -10.42
CA LEU A 458 -16.64 2.09 -11.87
C LEU A 458 -16.90 3.46 -12.52
N LEU A 459 -17.64 4.34 -11.83
CA LEU A 459 -18.01 5.66 -12.34
C LEU A 459 -17.02 6.76 -11.93
N VAL A 460 -16.50 6.73 -10.70
CA VAL A 460 -15.73 7.86 -10.15
C VAL A 460 -14.34 7.49 -9.64
N GLY A 461 -13.90 6.25 -9.77
CA GLY A 461 -12.60 5.83 -9.23
C GLY A 461 -12.59 5.70 -7.71
N ARG A 462 -11.40 5.66 -7.11
CA ARG A 462 -11.20 5.51 -5.65
C ARG A 462 -10.56 6.77 -5.08
N PRO A 463 -11.01 7.26 -3.89
CA PRO A 463 -10.33 8.34 -3.19
C PRO A 463 -8.91 7.93 -2.78
N VAL A 464 -7.96 8.83 -2.99
CA VAL A 464 -6.54 8.72 -2.67
C VAL A 464 -6.22 9.72 -1.57
N ALA A 465 -5.68 9.26 -0.45
CA ALA A 465 -5.27 10.13 0.64
C ALA A 465 -3.89 10.74 0.36
N VAL A 466 -3.75 12.04 0.60
CA VAL A 466 -2.47 12.76 0.63
C VAL A 466 -1.98 12.78 2.06
N ILE A 467 -0.81 12.19 2.32
CA ILE A 467 -0.30 11.98 3.69
C ILE A 467 1.18 12.36 3.77
N GLY A 468 1.58 12.98 4.88
CA GLY A 468 3.00 13.22 5.18
C GLY A 468 3.61 12.03 5.94
N ALA A 469 4.84 11.65 5.60
CA ALA A 469 5.60 10.71 6.42
C ALA A 469 7.08 11.10 6.56
N GLU A 470 7.70 10.59 7.61
CA GLU A 470 9.12 10.75 7.89
C GLU A 470 9.81 9.39 8.02
N LEU A 471 10.99 9.29 7.41
CA LEU A 471 11.82 8.10 7.33
C LEU A 471 13.23 8.40 7.86
N ASN A 472 13.75 7.56 8.74
CA ASN A 472 15.12 7.73 9.24
C ASN A 472 15.80 6.39 9.59
N LEU A 473 17.13 6.39 9.52
CA LEU A 473 18.01 5.30 9.99
C LEU A 473 18.69 5.73 11.29
N VAL A 474 18.46 4.98 12.36
CA VAL A 474 18.92 5.35 13.71
C VAL A 474 19.77 4.24 14.31
N LEU A 475 20.99 4.56 14.72
CA LEU A 475 21.86 3.66 15.48
C LEU A 475 21.44 3.59 16.94
N LYS A 476 21.76 2.46 17.59
CA LYS A 476 21.73 2.36 19.05
C LYS A 476 22.96 3.08 19.58
N ASP A 477 22.75 4.27 20.14
CA ASP A 477 23.78 5.18 20.66
C ASP A 477 24.66 5.81 19.57
N GLN A 478 25.81 6.39 19.97
CA GLN A 478 26.76 7.01 19.05
C GLN A 478 27.37 5.98 18.08
N ALA A 479 27.78 6.46 16.90
CA ALA A 479 28.41 5.60 15.89
C ALA A 479 29.62 4.84 16.45
N ALA A 480 29.72 3.55 16.12
CA ALA A 480 30.85 2.72 16.49
C ALA A 480 32.17 3.35 16.04
N VAL A 481 33.17 3.29 16.91
CA VAL A 481 34.46 3.91 16.69
C VAL A 481 35.53 2.86 16.51
N ARG A 482 36.51 3.16 15.67
CA ARG A 482 37.69 2.36 15.48
C ARG A 482 38.56 2.43 16.74
N GLN A 483 38.98 1.28 17.24
CA GLN A 483 39.65 1.06 18.51
C GLN A 483 41.07 0.49 18.36
N ASP A 484 41.61 0.42 17.14
CA ASP A 484 43.02 0.04 16.96
C ASP A 484 43.99 1.10 17.49
N TRP A 485 45.23 0.69 17.73
CA TRP A 485 46.25 1.55 18.31
C TRP A 485 46.59 2.77 17.45
N ALA A 486 46.49 2.67 16.13
CA ALA A 486 46.78 3.79 15.23
C ALA A 486 45.66 4.84 15.27
N ALA A 487 44.40 4.38 15.33
CA ALA A 487 43.24 5.22 15.57
C ALA A 487 43.34 5.93 16.92
N PHE A 488 43.61 5.18 18.00
CA PHE A 488 43.76 5.73 19.35
C PHE A 488 44.84 6.81 19.44
N LEU A 489 46.03 6.56 18.86
CA LEU A 489 47.09 7.56 18.81
C LEU A 489 46.66 8.83 18.06
N SER A 490 45.92 8.68 16.96
CA SER A 490 45.42 9.82 16.18
C SER A 490 44.35 10.61 16.93
N ASP A 491 43.45 9.92 17.63
CA ASP A 491 42.34 10.49 18.41
C ASP A 491 42.86 11.38 19.55
N GLN A 492 44.02 11.03 20.16
CA GLN A 492 44.67 11.85 21.20
C GLN A 492 45.04 13.25 20.71
N TYR A 493 45.40 13.40 19.43
CA TYR A 493 45.77 14.69 18.83
C TYR A 493 44.57 15.42 18.19
N ARG A 494 43.61 14.68 17.62
CA ARG A 494 42.49 15.25 16.87
C ARG A 494 41.27 15.57 17.75
N HIS A 495 41.23 15.08 18.99
CA HIS A 495 40.11 15.23 19.94
C HIS A 495 38.74 14.84 19.36
N ARG A 496 38.72 13.92 18.39
CA ARG A 496 37.53 13.31 17.80
C ARG A 496 37.81 11.84 17.57
N ARG A 497 36.77 11.00 17.66
CA ARG A 497 36.89 9.56 17.45
C ARG A 497 36.69 9.20 15.99
N ASP A 498 37.47 8.26 15.48
CA ASP A 498 37.39 7.79 14.10
C ASP A 498 36.29 6.72 13.94
N THR A 499 35.39 6.92 12.97
CA THR A 499 34.33 5.96 12.61
C THR A 499 34.57 5.31 11.25
N ASP A 500 35.72 5.53 10.61
CA ASP A 500 35.95 5.20 9.19
C ASP A 500 34.86 5.79 8.27
N GLY A 501 34.08 6.81 8.66
CA GLY A 501 33.03 7.39 7.81
C GLY A 501 31.87 6.44 7.47
N PHE A 502 31.70 5.31 8.17
CA PHE A 502 30.60 4.38 7.90
C PHE A 502 29.19 5.01 8.05
N PRO A 503 28.94 6.01 8.91
CA PRO A 503 27.62 6.63 9.01
C PRO A 503 27.19 7.35 7.74
N ASP A 504 28.14 7.78 6.90
CA ASP A 504 27.91 8.47 5.63
C ASP A 504 27.62 7.50 4.47
N VAL A 505 27.65 6.18 4.72
CA VAL A 505 27.33 5.17 3.71
C VAL A 505 25.84 5.16 3.41
N HIS A 506 25.52 5.32 2.14
CA HIS A 506 24.16 5.39 1.63
C HIS A 506 23.57 3.99 1.39
N PHE A 507 22.43 3.72 2.02
CA PHE A 507 21.68 2.49 1.80
C PHE A 507 20.45 2.77 0.93
N PRO A 508 20.07 1.87 0.01
CA PRO A 508 18.85 2.03 -0.76
C PRO A 508 17.62 1.73 0.09
N LEU A 509 16.62 2.60 -0.01
CA LEU A 509 15.31 2.52 0.61
C LEU A 509 14.26 2.42 -0.50
N ARG A 510 13.26 1.57 -0.26
CA ARG A 510 12.05 1.47 -1.06
C ARG A 510 10.83 1.68 -0.18
N LEU A 511 10.00 2.63 -0.57
CA LEU A 511 8.70 2.89 0.00
C LEU A 511 7.62 2.26 -0.88
N GLY A 512 6.73 1.46 -0.32
CA GLY A 512 5.78 0.63 -1.07
C GLY A 512 6.37 -0.69 -1.55
N GLN A 513 5.48 -1.62 -1.93
CA GLN A 513 5.84 -2.91 -2.48
C GLN A 513 5.05 -3.22 -3.75
N TYR A 514 5.77 -3.31 -4.87
CA TYR A 514 5.19 -3.55 -6.19
C TYR A 514 4.39 -4.85 -6.30
N LYS A 515 3.14 -4.74 -6.79
CA LYS A 515 2.16 -5.82 -6.94
C LYS A 515 1.85 -6.56 -5.63
N SER A 516 2.02 -5.89 -4.49
CA SER A 516 1.53 -6.36 -3.20
C SER A 516 0.12 -5.83 -2.97
N ARG A 517 -0.88 -6.71 -2.95
CA ARG A 517 -2.29 -6.30 -2.77
C ARG A 517 -2.56 -5.59 -1.44
N ASN A 518 -1.75 -5.86 -0.42
CA ASN A 518 -1.91 -5.31 0.93
C ASN A 518 -1.08 -4.03 1.17
N ASP A 519 -0.34 -3.57 0.17
CA ASP A 519 0.35 -2.28 0.24
C ASP A 519 -0.57 -1.18 -0.31
N GLY A 520 -0.82 -0.13 0.48
CA GLY A 520 -1.68 0.98 0.12
C GLY A 520 -0.99 2.09 -0.68
N VAL A 521 0.34 2.08 -0.78
CA VAL A 521 1.11 3.18 -1.40
C VAL A 521 0.98 3.15 -2.92
N LEU A 522 0.39 4.21 -3.49
CA LEU A 522 0.27 4.42 -4.93
C LEU A 522 1.54 5.08 -5.47
N GLY A 523 2.02 6.10 -4.77
CA GLY A 523 3.26 6.80 -5.08
C GLY A 523 3.62 7.86 -4.06
N PHE A 524 4.73 8.55 -4.27
CA PHE A 524 5.20 9.60 -3.35
C PHE A 524 6.09 10.63 -4.05
N TRP A 525 6.24 11.78 -3.38
CA TRP A 525 7.30 12.74 -3.60
C TRP A 525 8.23 12.78 -2.38
N ARG A 526 9.53 13.01 -2.63
CA ARG A 526 10.48 13.36 -1.58
C ARG A 526 10.47 14.88 -1.39
N GLU A 527 10.49 15.33 -0.15
CA GLU A 527 10.37 16.75 0.18
C GLU A 527 11.75 17.39 0.37
N GLU A 528 11.87 18.59 -0.18
CA GLU A 528 12.90 19.58 0.14
C GLU A 528 12.21 20.87 0.64
N PRO A 529 12.92 21.77 1.33
CA PRO A 529 12.36 23.06 1.71
C PRO A 529 11.76 23.79 0.50
N GLY A 530 10.43 23.95 0.50
CA GLY A 530 9.68 24.66 -0.53
C GLY A 530 9.51 23.94 -1.88
N ARG A 531 10.00 22.70 -2.08
CA ARG A 531 9.83 21.96 -3.35
C ARG A 531 9.90 20.44 -3.15
N PHE A 532 9.72 19.69 -4.23
CA PHE A 532 10.00 18.27 -4.28
C PHE A 532 11.40 18.00 -4.85
N VAL A 533 12.08 16.98 -4.32
CA VAL A 533 13.41 16.58 -4.80
C VAL A 533 13.29 16.16 -6.27
N ASP A 534 14.12 16.75 -7.13
CA ASP A 534 14.17 16.51 -8.58
C ASP A 534 12.82 16.67 -9.29
N ASP A 535 11.84 17.35 -8.68
CA ASP A 535 10.47 17.52 -9.20
C ASP A 535 9.85 16.20 -9.69
N THR A 536 10.14 15.10 -8.98
CA THR A 536 9.84 13.74 -9.44
C THR A 536 8.76 13.08 -8.58
N PHE A 537 7.68 12.63 -9.24
CA PHE A 537 6.69 11.72 -8.64
C PHE A 537 7.07 10.27 -8.92
N VAL A 538 7.15 9.47 -7.86
CA VAL A 538 7.53 8.05 -7.91
C VAL A 538 6.30 7.18 -7.68
N ALA A 539 5.80 6.51 -8.73
CA ALA A 539 4.64 5.63 -8.70
C ALA A 539 5.07 4.16 -8.47
N GLN A 540 4.78 3.63 -7.28
CA GLN A 540 5.28 2.33 -6.80
C GLN A 540 4.42 1.14 -7.20
N ALA A 541 3.15 1.37 -7.54
CA ALA A 541 2.23 0.32 -7.95
C ALA A 541 1.86 0.37 -9.43
N ALA A 542 2.37 1.34 -10.20
CA ALA A 542 2.15 1.43 -11.65
C ALA A 542 3.23 0.66 -12.43
N ASP A 543 2.83 0.00 -13.52
CA ASP A 543 3.72 -0.73 -14.44
C ASP A 543 3.81 0.03 -15.76
N ASP A 544 5.01 0.46 -16.12
CA ASP A 544 5.28 1.18 -17.36
C ASP A 544 5.65 0.18 -18.46
N ASN A 545 4.64 -0.39 -19.13
CA ASN A 545 4.84 -1.33 -20.25
C ASN A 545 5.08 -0.64 -21.60
N ASP A 546 5.23 0.68 -21.64
CA ASP A 546 5.41 1.44 -22.88
C ASP A 546 6.43 2.58 -22.68
N PRO A 547 7.65 2.50 -23.23
CA PRO A 547 8.68 3.52 -23.06
C PRO A 547 8.27 4.96 -23.47
N SER A 548 7.21 5.12 -24.26
CA SER A 548 6.63 6.43 -24.63
C SER A 548 5.79 7.07 -23.52
N GLN A 549 5.57 6.36 -22.43
CA GLN A 549 4.80 6.77 -21.25
C GLN A 549 5.64 7.46 -20.16
N ARG A 550 6.95 7.59 -20.38
CA ARG A 550 7.81 8.53 -19.65
C ARG A 550 7.45 9.95 -20.07
N LEU A 551 6.67 10.65 -19.26
CA LEU A 551 6.57 12.09 -19.37
C LEU A 551 7.63 12.72 -18.47
N GLU A 552 8.71 13.18 -19.09
CA GLU A 552 9.58 14.19 -18.52
C GLU A 552 9.19 15.51 -19.19
N PHE A 553 8.73 16.46 -18.38
CA PHE A 553 8.32 17.76 -18.85
C PHE A 553 9.22 18.79 -18.19
N SER A 554 9.93 19.59 -19.00
CA SER A 554 10.80 20.66 -18.51
C SER A 554 10.28 22.01 -18.97
N ILE A 555 10.14 22.94 -18.03
CA ILE A 555 9.91 24.36 -18.28
C ILE A 555 11.20 25.09 -17.90
N ASP A 556 11.77 25.84 -18.84
CA ASP A 556 12.91 26.74 -18.61
C ASP A 556 12.50 28.16 -19.00
N LEU A 557 12.20 28.99 -17.99
CA LEU A 557 11.70 30.37 -18.15
C LEU A 557 12.76 31.37 -17.65
N PRO A 558 13.05 32.46 -18.38
CA PRO A 558 14.04 33.46 -17.97
C PRO A 558 13.70 34.09 -16.61
N GLY A 559 14.59 33.94 -15.62
CA GLY A 559 14.40 34.52 -14.28
C GLY A 559 13.53 33.69 -13.32
N VAL A 560 13.07 32.51 -13.74
CA VAL A 560 12.37 31.53 -12.90
C VAL A 560 13.24 30.28 -12.78
N THR A 561 13.20 29.59 -11.64
CA THR A 561 13.91 28.31 -11.48
C THR A 561 13.29 27.26 -12.42
N PRO A 562 14.08 26.55 -13.25
CA PRO A 562 13.55 25.54 -14.15
C PRO A 562 12.77 24.47 -13.39
N LEU A 563 11.58 24.11 -13.89
CA LEU A 563 10.75 23.04 -13.36
C LEU A 563 10.89 21.83 -14.28
N THR A 564 11.39 20.70 -13.76
CA THR A 564 11.48 19.45 -14.52
C THR A 564 10.58 18.38 -13.89
N ALA A 565 9.29 18.47 -14.18
CA ALA A 565 8.31 17.51 -13.67
C ALA A 565 8.52 16.12 -14.30
N LYS A 566 8.77 15.11 -13.46
CA LYS A 566 8.98 13.71 -13.90
C LYS A 566 7.97 12.77 -13.26
N LEU A 567 7.47 11.84 -14.08
CA LEU A 567 6.71 10.67 -13.64
C LEU A 567 7.56 9.41 -13.82
N VAL A 568 7.88 8.72 -12.73
CA VAL A 568 8.68 7.49 -12.74
C VAL A 568 7.87 6.33 -12.16
N ALA A 569 7.76 5.24 -12.90
CA ALA A 569 7.06 4.02 -12.50
C ALA A 569 7.93 2.76 -12.72
N HIS A 570 7.45 1.58 -12.32
CA HIS A 570 8.20 0.33 -12.48
C HIS A 570 8.39 0.00 -13.96
N GLN A 571 9.64 -0.33 -14.35
CA GLN A 571 9.94 -0.73 -15.72
C GLN A 571 10.25 -2.22 -15.83
N VAL A 572 9.67 -2.87 -16.84
CA VAL A 572 10.02 -4.24 -17.23
C VAL A 572 11.13 -4.19 -18.27
N ILE A 573 12.33 -3.78 -17.87
CA ILE A 573 13.53 -3.97 -18.70
C ILE A 573 14.27 -5.20 -18.16
N GLU A 574 14.15 -6.32 -18.88
CA GLU A 574 14.87 -7.59 -18.70
C GLU A 574 15.14 -7.98 -17.23
N GLU A 575 14.10 -8.25 -16.42
CA GLU A 575 14.18 -8.84 -15.06
C GLU A 575 15.17 -8.20 -14.04
N ARG A 576 15.90 -7.12 -14.38
CA ARG A 576 17.10 -6.70 -13.66
C ARG A 576 17.19 -5.22 -13.33
N ARG A 577 16.43 -4.33 -13.99
CA ARG A 577 16.50 -2.88 -13.76
C ARG A 577 15.23 -2.33 -13.13
N VAL A 578 15.20 -2.24 -11.80
CA VAL A 578 14.14 -1.52 -11.05
C VAL A 578 14.74 -0.39 -10.20
N ASP A 579 15.95 0.05 -10.53
CA ASP A 579 16.76 0.88 -9.62
C ASP A 579 16.26 2.32 -9.48
N ALA A 580 15.54 2.86 -10.47
CA ALA A 580 15.09 4.25 -10.49
C ALA A 580 14.02 4.61 -9.44
N LEU A 581 13.44 3.61 -8.76
CA LEU A 581 12.38 3.82 -7.74
C LEU A 581 12.91 3.77 -6.30
N ASN A 582 14.13 3.28 -6.13
CA ASN A 582 14.79 3.28 -4.83
C ASN A 582 15.48 4.63 -4.65
N PHE A 583 15.40 5.19 -3.44
CA PHE A 583 16.19 6.35 -3.04
C PHE A 583 17.19 5.93 -1.99
N THR A 584 18.18 6.78 -1.68
CA THR A 584 19.22 6.44 -0.72
C THR A 584 19.12 7.27 0.54
N GLN A 585 19.53 6.69 1.67
CA GLN A 585 19.68 7.38 2.95
C GLN A 585 20.86 6.78 3.72
N SER A 586 21.68 7.65 4.30
CA SER A 586 22.75 7.29 5.23
C SER A 586 22.27 7.43 6.70
N VAL A 587 23.12 7.04 7.66
CA VAL A 587 22.84 7.29 9.09
C VAL A 587 23.12 8.75 9.45
N ALA A 588 24.05 9.39 8.75
CA ALA A 588 24.43 10.79 8.97
C ALA A 588 23.43 11.77 8.36
N ASP A 589 22.64 11.33 7.37
CA ASP A 589 21.61 12.15 6.72
C ASP A 589 20.51 12.60 7.71
N PRO A 590 19.93 13.79 7.52
CA PRO A 590 18.74 14.17 8.26
C PRO A 590 17.55 13.24 7.92
N PRO A 591 16.51 13.19 8.78
CA PRO A 591 15.28 12.46 8.47
C PRO A 591 14.71 12.90 7.12
N LEU A 592 14.33 11.93 6.30
CA LEU A 592 13.74 12.17 5.00
C LEU A 592 12.23 12.33 5.15
N ARG A 593 11.69 13.47 4.68
CA ARG A 593 10.25 13.71 4.62
C ARG A 593 9.70 13.39 3.24
N THR A 594 8.49 12.85 3.19
CA THR A 594 7.79 12.51 1.95
C THR A 594 6.32 12.91 2.01
N THR A 595 5.77 13.29 0.85
CA THR A 595 4.33 13.37 0.61
C THR A 595 3.90 12.10 -0.14
N LEU A 596 3.07 11.26 0.48
CA LEU A 596 2.57 10.00 -0.05
C LEU A 596 1.16 10.17 -0.60
N LEU A 597 0.90 9.45 -1.69
CA LEU A 597 -0.42 9.14 -2.19
C LEU A 597 -0.71 7.67 -1.88
N MET A 598 -1.75 7.40 -1.11
CA MET A 598 -2.10 6.02 -0.74
C MET A 598 -3.60 5.80 -0.56
N ASP A 599 -4.05 4.55 -0.73
CA ASP A 599 -5.34 4.11 -0.20
C ASP A 599 -5.17 3.77 1.30
N PRO A 600 -5.83 4.50 2.21
CA PRO A 600 -5.63 4.33 3.66
C PRO A 600 -6.22 3.03 4.23
N ARG A 601 -6.90 2.22 3.42
CA ARG A 601 -7.32 0.85 3.79
C ARG A 601 -6.15 -0.14 3.76
N GLY A 602 -5.08 0.17 3.02
CA GLY A 602 -3.86 -0.63 2.93
C GLY A 602 -2.80 -0.19 3.97
N ARG A 603 -1.73 -0.98 4.08
CA ARG A 603 -0.55 -0.62 4.90
C ARG A 603 0.53 0.00 4.02
N ALA A 604 1.35 0.89 4.56
CA ALA A 604 2.56 1.35 3.90
C ALA A 604 3.77 0.54 4.36
N HIS A 605 4.59 0.06 3.42
CA HIS A 605 5.81 -0.70 3.73
C HIS A 605 7.07 0.09 3.38
N LEU A 606 8.10 -0.02 4.23
CA LEU A 606 9.43 0.51 4.01
C LEU A 606 10.45 -0.62 4.06
N THR A 607 11.20 -0.78 2.99
CA THR A 607 12.26 -1.79 2.83
C THR A 607 13.61 -1.11 2.66
N THR A 608 14.62 -1.51 3.43
CA THR A 608 15.98 -0.95 3.33
C THR A 608 17.02 -1.98 2.85
N GLY A 609 16.65 -3.27 2.83
CA GLY A 609 17.56 -4.36 2.48
C GLY A 609 18.61 -4.68 3.55
N ILE A 610 18.80 -3.83 4.56
CA ILE A 610 19.75 -4.00 5.68
C ILE A 610 19.08 -4.16 7.05
N LEU A 611 17.80 -3.79 7.16
CA LEU A 611 16.99 -3.91 8.37
C LEU A 611 15.65 -4.60 8.04
N PRO A 612 14.94 -5.16 9.03
CA PRO A 612 13.61 -5.73 8.81
C PRO A 612 12.65 -4.73 8.17
N VAL A 613 11.78 -5.21 7.28
CA VAL A 613 10.73 -4.40 6.64
C VAL A 613 9.85 -3.78 7.71
N LYS A 614 9.72 -2.45 7.70
CA LYS A 614 8.85 -1.71 8.60
C LYS A 614 7.53 -1.45 7.90
N SER A 615 6.41 -1.70 8.58
CA SER A 615 5.08 -1.32 8.10
C SER A 615 4.34 -0.49 9.13
N ILE A 616 3.51 0.42 8.61
CA ILE A 616 2.58 1.26 9.38
C ILE A 616 1.24 1.32 8.65
N ASP A 617 0.17 1.51 9.40
CA ASP A 617 -1.18 1.66 8.90
C ASP A 617 -1.84 2.89 9.53
N ILE A 618 -2.98 3.31 8.98
CA ILE A 618 -3.78 4.41 9.52
C ILE A 618 -5.01 3.79 10.20
N PRO A 619 -5.21 4.04 11.50
CA PRO A 619 -6.40 3.57 12.22
C PRO A 619 -7.69 3.93 11.49
N ARG A 620 -8.60 2.96 11.37
CA ARG A 620 -9.84 3.07 10.59
C ARG A 620 -10.70 4.29 10.92
N HIS A 621 -10.76 4.66 12.19
CA HIS A 621 -11.57 5.78 12.67
C HIS A 621 -11.09 7.15 12.14
N LEU A 622 -9.85 7.27 11.67
CA LEU A 622 -9.30 8.53 11.14
C LEU A 622 -9.67 8.78 9.68
N TRP A 623 -10.02 7.75 8.91
CA TRP A 623 -10.30 7.88 7.48
C TRP A 623 -11.73 7.49 7.09
N GLU A 624 -12.39 6.61 7.85
CA GLU A 624 -13.74 6.15 7.53
C GLU A 624 -14.77 7.30 7.48
N PRO A 625 -14.84 8.22 8.45
CA PRO A 625 -15.77 9.34 8.40
C PRO A 625 -15.56 10.24 7.17
N ALA A 626 -14.30 10.50 6.80
CA ALA A 626 -13.98 11.32 5.64
C ALA A 626 -14.43 10.64 4.34
N LEU A 627 -14.19 9.34 4.18
CA LEU A 627 -14.68 8.59 3.01
C LEU A 627 -16.21 8.55 2.94
N GLU A 628 -16.91 8.57 4.07
CA GLU A 628 -18.36 8.68 4.12
C GLU A 628 -18.86 10.09 3.73
N ALA A 629 -18.08 11.12 4.05
CA ALA A 629 -18.40 12.52 3.75
C ALA A 629 -18.19 12.89 2.28
N ILE A 630 -17.30 12.20 1.56
CA ILE A 630 -17.00 12.46 0.14
C ILE A 630 -18.27 12.42 -0.73
N ARG A 631 -18.57 13.57 -1.34
CA ARG A 631 -19.63 13.79 -2.33
C ARG A 631 -19.02 14.19 -3.65
N VAL A 632 -19.36 13.45 -4.70
CA VAL A 632 -18.85 13.69 -6.05
C VAL A 632 -19.82 14.60 -6.78
N TRP A 633 -19.30 15.54 -7.56
CA TRP A 633 -20.10 16.44 -8.38
C TRP A 633 -19.70 16.37 -9.86
N PHE A 634 -20.70 16.44 -10.72
CA PHE A 634 -20.55 16.40 -12.17
C PHE A 634 -21.15 17.65 -12.79
N PRO A 635 -20.41 18.35 -13.66
CA PRO A 635 -20.97 19.40 -14.49
C PRO A 635 -21.99 18.75 -15.40
N THR A 636 -23.18 19.31 -15.39
CA THR A 636 -24.14 19.03 -16.45
C THR A 636 -24.22 20.29 -17.30
N ALA A 637 -23.91 20.14 -18.58
CA ALA A 637 -24.16 21.16 -19.59
C ALA A 637 -25.61 21.69 -19.46
N PRO A 638 -25.90 22.93 -19.91
CA PRO A 638 -27.19 23.57 -19.75
C PRO A 638 -28.35 22.62 -20.06
N VAL A 639 -29.18 22.34 -19.05
CA VAL A 639 -30.31 21.42 -19.21
C VAL A 639 -31.50 22.23 -19.73
N LEU A 640 -31.90 21.94 -20.96
CA LEU A 640 -33.12 22.50 -21.55
C LEU A 640 -34.33 21.83 -20.89
N SER A 641 -35.10 22.60 -20.13
CA SER A 641 -36.32 22.12 -19.49
C SER A 641 -37.49 23.05 -19.77
N ARG A 642 -38.70 22.47 -19.84
CA ARG A 642 -39.94 23.25 -19.98
C ARG A 642 -40.26 23.91 -18.64
N HIS A 643 -40.69 25.18 -18.68
CA HIS A 643 -41.04 25.97 -17.50
C HIS A 643 -41.91 25.19 -16.50
N GLY A 644 -41.44 25.06 -15.25
CA GLY A 644 -42.11 24.32 -14.17
C GLY A 644 -41.89 22.80 -14.14
N SER A 645 -41.26 22.20 -15.16
CA SER A 645 -40.95 20.77 -15.19
C SER A 645 -39.45 20.53 -14.95
N ARG A 646 -39.12 19.83 -13.85
CA ARG A 646 -37.74 19.51 -13.46
C ARG A 646 -37.48 18.04 -13.72
N ARG A 647 -36.80 17.70 -14.82
CA ARG A 647 -36.52 16.30 -15.18
C ARG A 647 -35.07 16.17 -15.64
N VAL A 648 -34.28 15.48 -14.84
CA VAL A 648 -32.91 15.06 -15.20
C VAL A 648 -32.88 13.54 -15.17
N PRO A 649 -32.52 12.86 -16.27
CA PRO A 649 -32.34 11.41 -16.25
C PRO A 649 -31.12 11.08 -15.38
N THR A 650 -31.34 10.46 -14.22
CA THR A 650 -30.27 10.05 -13.31
C THR A 650 -30.12 8.52 -13.32
N PRO A 651 -28.90 7.97 -13.47
CA PRO A 651 -28.67 6.53 -13.35
C PRO A 651 -29.12 6.00 -11.98
N THR A 652 -29.80 4.86 -11.93
CA THR A 652 -30.10 4.17 -10.66
C THR A 652 -28.85 3.45 -10.13
N LEU A 653 -28.35 3.88 -8.98
CA LEU A 653 -27.28 3.24 -8.22
C LEU A 653 -27.86 2.63 -6.93
N VAL A 654 -27.38 1.45 -6.54
CA VAL A 654 -27.99 0.64 -5.44
C VAL A 654 -27.75 1.27 -4.05
N ASP A 655 -26.62 1.95 -3.88
CA ASP A 655 -26.11 2.44 -2.59
C ASP A 655 -25.96 3.98 -2.51
N ARG A 656 -26.27 4.69 -3.60
CA ARG A 656 -26.06 6.13 -3.76
C ARG A 656 -27.29 6.81 -4.35
N ARG A 657 -27.47 8.10 -4.05
CA ARG A 657 -28.57 8.94 -4.56
C ARG A 657 -28.01 10.12 -5.34
N TRP A 658 -28.67 10.46 -6.43
CA TRP A 658 -28.41 11.67 -7.18
C TRP A 658 -29.21 12.84 -6.60
N SER A 659 -28.59 13.99 -6.54
CA SER A 659 -29.26 15.26 -6.30
C SER A 659 -28.74 16.31 -7.28
N TRP A 660 -29.54 17.33 -7.51
CA TRP A 660 -29.23 18.43 -8.42
C TRP A 660 -28.97 19.68 -7.59
N LEU A 661 -27.88 20.37 -7.85
CA LEU A 661 -27.57 21.65 -7.22
C LEU A 661 -27.71 22.75 -8.28
N GLU A 662 -28.64 23.69 -8.07
CA GLU A 662 -28.78 24.89 -8.89
C GLU A 662 -28.51 26.15 -8.07
N LEU A 663 -28.03 27.18 -8.74
CA LEU A 663 -27.89 28.51 -8.17
C LEU A 663 -29.23 29.24 -8.35
N GLU A 664 -29.93 29.52 -7.25
CA GLU A 664 -31.20 30.26 -7.30
C GLU A 664 -30.91 31.76 -7.48
N HIS A 665 -30.99 32.26 -8.72
CA HIS A 665 -30.93 33.69 -8.99
C HIS A 665 -32.25 34.36 -8.56
N ARG A 666 -32.31 34.84 -7.31
CA ARG A 666 -33.46 35.61 -6.84
C ARG A 666 -33.48 37.00 -7.46
N LYS A 667 -34.42 37.22 -8.39
CA LYS A 667 -34.76 38.56 -8.89
C LYS A 667 -35.41 39.37 -7.78
N ASN A 668 -34.59 40.13 -7.03
CA ASN A 668 -34.86 41.44 -6.42
C ASN A 668 -33.98 41.66 -5.18
N GLY A 669 -32.84 42.34 -5.36
CA GLY A 669 -32.27 43.33 -4.44
C GLY A 669 -31.96 43.00 -2.98
N ALA A 670 -32.22 41.80 -2.46
CA ALA A 670 -31.99 41.48 -1.04
C ALA A 670 -31.63 40.01 -0.83
N LYS A 671 -30.32 39.78 -0.63
CA LYS A 671 -29.57 38.53 -0.32
C LYS A 671 -28.98 37.80 -1.53
N ALA A 672 -27.74 37.33 -1.29
CA ALA A 672 -26.83 36.67 -2.22
C ALA A 672 -27.44 35.43 -2.89
N ASP A 673 -26.87 35.02 -4.03
CA ASP A 673 -27.20 33.78 -4.71
C ASP A 673 -27.15 32.60 -3.72
N VAL A 674 -28.23 31.82 -3.63
CA VAL A 674 -28.33 30.68 -2.71
C VAL A 674 -28.33 29.39 -3.52
N TRP A 675 -27.43 28.49 -3.17
CA TRP A 675 -27.44 27.13 -3.71
C TRP A 675 -28.65 26.36 -3.18
N GLN A 676 -29.48 25.85 -4.09
CA GLN A 676 -30.60 24.99 -3.76
C GLN A 676 -30.32 23.55 -4.20
N THR A 677 -30.35 22.62 -3.25
CA THR A 677 -30.32 21.19 -3.57
C THR A 677 -31.73 20.69 -3.90
N LEU A 678 -31.95 20.33 -5.15
CA LEU A 678 -33.14 19.67 -5.62
C LEU A 678 -32.93 18.16 -5.63
N ARG A 679 -33.86 17.44 -5.00
CA ARG A 679 -33.86 15.98 -5.04
C ARG A 679 -34.83 15.54 -6.12
N PRO A 680 -34.40 14.81 -7.16
CA PRO A 680 -35.33 14.21 -8.11
C PRO A 680 -36.23 13.25 -7.32
N ARG A 681 -37.54 13.53 -7.30
CA ARG A 681 -38.53 12.61 -6.75
C ARG A 681 -38.94 11.66 -7.88
N PRO A 682 -38.73 10.35 -7.73
CA PRO A 682 -39.18 9.42 -8.75
C PRO A 682 -40.70 9.50 -8.79
N SER A 683 -41.26 9.74 -9.98
CA SER A 683 -42.69 9.95 -10.19
C SER A 683 -43.20 9.01 -11.26
N VAL A 684 -44.45 8.59 -11.16
CA VAL A 684 -45.13 7.73 -12.13
C VAL A 684 -46.30 8.49 -12.78
N GLY A 685 -46.57 8.26 -14.06
CA GLY A 685 -47.76 8.81 -14.71
C GLY A 685 -49.01 8.13 -14.19
N GLN A 686 -50.04 8.88 -13.79
CA GLN A 686 -51.25 8.34 -13.21
C GLN A 686 -51.94 7.35 -14.17
N ASN A 687 -52.09 7.74 -15.44
CA ASN A 687 -52.67 6.89 -16.50
C ASN A 687 -51.88 5.60 -16.75
N VAL A 688 -50.53 5.66 -16.66
CA VAL A 688 -49.66 4.50 -16.89
C VAL A 688 -49.77 3.51 -15.74
N LEU A 689 -49.80 4.02 -14.50
CA LEU A 689 -49.98 3.20 -13.32
C LEU A 689 -51.36 2.56 -13.30
N GLU A 690 -52.41 3.33 -13.62
CA GLU A 690 -53.79 2.84 -13.67
C GLU A 690 -53.95 1.72 -14.71
N HIS A 691 -53.40 1.92 -15.92
CA HIS A 691 -53.41 0.88 -16.95
C HIS A 691 -52.64 -0.37 -16.52
N ALA A 692 -51.44 -0.21 -15.94
CA ALA A 692 -50.64 -1.34 -15.48
C ALA A 692 -51.33 -2.15 -14.36
N LEU A 693 -51.95 -1.48 -13.40
CA LEU A 693 -52.71 -2.14 -12.32
C LEU A 693 -53.94 -2.86 -12.88
N THR A 694 -54.62 -2.28 -13.88
CA THR A 694 -55.78 -2.89 -14.54
C THR A 694 -55.39 -4.16 -15.30
N GLU A 695 -54.32 -4.10 -16.10
CA GLU A 695 -53.80 -5.28 -16.82
C GLU A 695 -53.35 -6.38 -15.85
N LEU A 696 -52.66 -6.01 -14.76
CA LEU A 696 -52.27 -6.96 -13.71
C LEU A 696 -53.49 -7.63 -13.06
N HIS A 697 -54.55 -6.87 -12.78
CA HIS A 697 -55.80 -7.40 -12.24
C HIS A 697 -56.43 -8.43 -13.20
N LEU A 698 -56.51 -8.09 -14.49
CA LEU A 698 -57.05 -8.97 -15.53
C LEU A 698 -56.25 -10.28 -15.65
N VAL A 699 -54.92 -10.23 -15.58
CA VAL A 699 -54.09 -11.44 -15.67
C VAL A 699 -54.20 -12.28 -14.40
N LEU A 700 -54.21 -11.66 -13.21
CA LEU A 700 -54.33 -12.37 -11.93
C LEU A 700 -55.71 -13.00 -11.70
N HIS A 701 -56.74 -12.55 -12.40
CA HIS A 701 -58.12 -13.04 -12.30
C HIS A 701 -58.63 -13.75 -13.57
N GLY A 702 -57.82 -13.82 -14.63
CA GLY A 702 -58.15 -14.48 -15.88
C GLY A 702 -57.98 -16.00 -15.85
N ASP A 703 -58.24 -16.63 -17.00
CA ASP A 703 -58.23 -18.10 -17.14
C ASP A 703 -56.97 -18.66 -17.82
N ASN A 704 -55.91 -17.85 -18.00
CA ASN A 704 -54.65 -18.29 -18.62
C ASN A 704 -53.64 -18.78 -17.55
N PRO A 705 -53.46 -20.11 -17.38
CA PRO A 705 -52.65 -20.66 -16.30
C PRO A 705 -51.16 -20.31 -16.44
N ASP A 706 -50.62 -20.23 -17.67
CA ASP A 706 -49.20 -19.95 -17.91
C ASP A 706 -48.83 -18.52 -17.51
N ALA A 707 -49.72 -17.56 -17.78
CA ALA A 707 -49.52 -16.15 -17.41
C ALA A 707 -49.59 -15.93 -15.89
N ILE A 708 -50.49 -16.66 -15.21
CA ILE A 708 -50.62 -16.61 -13.75
C ILE A 708 -49.39 -17.22 -13.08
N GLU A 709 -48.91 -18.38 -13.54
CA GLU A 709 -47.71 -19.00 -12.99
C GLU A 709 -46.47 -18.10 -13.12
N LEU A 710 -46.36 -17.36 -14.23
CA LEU A 710 -45.26 -16.43 -14.46
C LEU A 710 -45.29 -15.21 -13.53
N LEU A 711 -46.46 -14.69 -13.17
CA LEU A 711 -46.60 -13.61 -12.19
C LEU A 711 -46.39 -14.10 -10.75
N VAL A 712 -46.84 -15.31 -10.43
CA VAL A 712 -46.60 -15.95 -9.12
C VAL A 712 -45.11 -16.22 -8.92
N ALA A 713 -44.40 -16.68 -9.96
CA ALA A 713 -42.94 -16.82 -9.94
C ALA A 713 -42.21 -15.48 -9.71
N LYS A 714 -42.84 -14.35 -10.06
CA LYS A 714 -42.35 -12.97 -9.82
C LYS A 714 -42.84 -12.38 -8.48
N GLY A 715 -43.50 -13.17 -7.63
CA GLY A 715 -43.88 -12.80 -6.28
C GLY A 715 -45.30 -12.23 -6.11
N TRP A 716 -46.14 -12.22 -7.15
CA TRP A 716 -47.54 -11.78 -7.03
C TRP A 716 -48.45 -12.90 -6.48
N PRO A 717 -49.34 -12.64 -5.51
CA PRO A 717 -50.27 -13.66 -5.00
C PRO A 717 -51.34 -14.03 -6.04
N LYS A 718 -51.76 -15.30 -6.08
CA LYS A 718 -52.88 -15.74 -6.95
C LYS A 718 -54.18 -15.07 -6.51
N LYS A 719 -54.93 -14.51 -7.46
CA LYS A 719 -56.19 -13.78 -7.21
C LYS A 719 -56.06 -12.67 -6.16
N ALA A 720 -54.94 -11.94 -6.17
CA ALA A 720 -54.76 -10.80 -5.27
C ALA A 720 -55.63 -9.61 -5.67
N ASP A 721 -56.22 -8.94 -4.68
CA ASP A 721 -56.93 -7.69 -4.89
C ASP A 721 -55.94 -6.53 -4.88
N LEU A 722 -55.85 -5.78 -5.98
CA LEU A 722 -54.82 -4.77 -6.17
C LEU A 722 -55.27 -3.42 -5.60
N PRO A 723 -54.39 -2.69 -4.88
CA PRO A 723 -54.75 -1.39 -4.31
C PRO A 723 -54.98 -0.35 -5.41
N THR A 724 -56.02 0.46 -5.23
CA THR A 724 -56.33 1.60 -6.10
C THR A 724 -55.36 2.77 -5.86
N ILE A 725 -55.22 3.66 -6.84
CA ILE A 725 -54.35 4.84 -6.72
C ILE A 725 -54.70 5.71 -5.49
N PRO A 726 -55.98 6.00 -5.17
CA PRO A 726 -56.33 6.72 -3.95
C PRO A 726 -55.91 6.01 -2.67
N GLN A 727 -56.02 4.67 -2.61
CA GLN A 727 -55.55 3.88 -1.46
C GLN A 727 -54.03 3.95 -1.32
N LEU A 728 -53.29 3.94 -2.44
CA LEU A 728 -51.83 4.11 -2.43
C LEU A 728 -51.42 5.52 -1.98
N ILE A 729 -52.21 6.56 -2.29
CA ILE A 729 -51.97 7.92 -1.77
C ILE A 729 -52.26 7.98 -0.27
N GLU A 730 -53.40 7.45 0.18
CA GLU A 730 -53.80 7.43 1.60
C GLU A 730 -52.80 6.66 2.48
N LYS A 731 -52.28 5.54 1.97
CA LYS A 731 -51.27 4.71 2.63
C LYS A 731 -49.85 5.27 2.47
N GLY A 732 -49.67 6.43 1.83
CA GLY A 732 -48.36 7.10 1.71
C GLY A 732 -47.38 6.45 0.73
N TRP A 733 -47.86 5.55 -0.14
CA TRP A 733 -47.08 4.94 -1.23
C TRP A 733 -46.91 5.89 -2.42
N LEU A 734 -47.88 6.78 -2.62
CA LEU A 734 -47.88 7.84 -3.64
C LEU A 734 -48.23 9.19 -3.00
N LYS A 735 -47.82 10.30 -3.62
CA LYS A 735 -48.17 11.66 -3.21
C LYS A 735 -48.56 12.49 -4.44
N GLU A 736 -49.58 13.31 -4.29
CA GLU A 736 -49.95 14.30 -5.32
C GLU A 736 -48.88 15.40 -5.41
N GLN A 737 -48.64 15.89 -6.62
CA GLN A 737 -47.74 17.01 -6.88
C GLN A 737 -48.45 18.34 -6.64
N ASP A 738 -47.69 19.37 -6.22
CA ASP A 738 -48.17 20.75 -6.09
C ASP A 738 -47.33 21.65 -7.01
N PRO A 739 -47.91 22.25 -8.08
CA PRO A 739 -49.33 22.18 -8.48
C PRO A 739 -49.75 20.80 -9.04
N PRO A 740 -51.06 20.47 -9.02
CA PRO A 740 -51.57 19.18 -9.45
C PRO A 740 -51.24 18.89 -10.93
N SER A 741 -50.77 17.67 -11.18
CA SER A 741 -50.22 17.19 -12.44
C SER A 741 -50.71 15.76 -12.69
N ASN A 742 -50.67 15.28 -13.93
CA ASN A 742 -51.01 13.88 -14.29
C ASN A 742 -49.95 12.85 -13.85
N ARG A 743 -49.21 13.16 -12.78
CA ARG A 743 -48.11 12.35 -12.22
C ARG A 743 -48.17 12.37 -10.70
N LEU A 744 -47.77 11.25 -10.12
CA LEU A 744 -47.72 11.03 -8.67
C LEU A 744 -46.27 10.80 -8.25
N ASP A 745 -45.83 11.51 -7.22
CA ASP A 745 -44.53 11.29 -6.58
C ASP A 745 -44.59 9.97 -5.79
N LEU A 746 -43.52 9.17 -5.84
CA LEU A 746 -43.41 8.01 -4.97
C LEU A 746 -43.15 8.46 -3.53
N GLY A 747 -43.94 7.94 -2.60
CA GLY A 747 -43.75 8.16 -1.17
C GLY A 747 -42.46 7.52 -0.67
N THR A 748 -41.79 8.16 0.29
CA THR A 748 -40.60 7.60 0.93
C THR A 748 -40.99 6.36 1.74
N ARG A 749 -40.08 5.39 1.91
CA ARG A 749 -40.38 4.17 2.69
C ARG A 749 -40.81 4.47 4.13
N GLU A 750 -40.39 5.60 4.69
CA GLU A 750 -40.75 6.05 6.05
C GLU A 750 -42.21 6.55 6.14
N ASP A 751 -42.75 7.09 5.03
CA ASP A 751 -44.11 7.61 4.97
C ASP A 751 -45.16 6.51 4.68
N ARG A 752 -44.71 5.30 4.29
CA ARG A 752 -45.58 4.22 3.85
C ARG A 752 -46.20 3.49 5.02
N LYS A 753 -47.52 3.48 5.05
CA LYS A 753 -48.31 2.61 5.91
C LYS A 753 -48.45 1.23 5.27
N GLN A 754 -48.59 0.23 6.12
CA GLN A 754 -48.77 -1.16 5.71
C GLN A 754 -50.03 -1.31 4.83
N LEU A 755 -49.88 -2.02 3.72
CA LEU A 755 -51.01 -2.39 2.87
C LEU A 755 -51.82 -3.51 3.55
N ASP A 756 -53.09 -3.62 3.17
CA ASP A 756 -54.00 -4.59 3.80
C ASP A 756 -53.59 -6.04 3.49
N ASP A 757 -52.96 -6.28 2.33
CA ASP A 757 -52.21 -7.50 2.02
C ASP A 757 -50.71 -7.20 1.95
N ARG A 758 -49.97 -7.75 2.93
CA ARG A 758 -48.53 -7.56 3.06
C ARG A 758 -47.74 -8.26 1.96
N ALA A 759 -48.30 -9.30 1.34
CA ALA A 759 -47.64 -10.03 0.26
C ALA A 759 -47.52 -9.18 -1.03
N LEU A 760 -48.33 -8.12 -1.15
CA LEU A 760 -48.30 -7.20 -2.30
C LEU A 760 -47.20 -6.14 -2.21
N GLU A 761 -46.65 -5.87 -1.02
CA GLU A 761 -45.72 -4.76 -0.81
C GLU A 761 -44.43 -4.90 -1.65
N SER A 762 -43.81 -6.08 -1.63
CA SER A 762 -42.57 -6.34 -2.39
C SER A 762 -42.76 -6.32 -3.92
N PRO A 763 -43.75 -7.02 -4.51
CA PRO A 763 -43.96 -6.97 -5.96
C PRO A 763 -44.43 -5.60 -6.45
N LEU A 764 -45.22 -4.87 -5.65
CA LEU A 764 -45.63 -3.50 -5.96
C LEU A 764 -44.43 -2.54 -5.95
N ASP A 765 -43.48 -2.71 -5.03
CA ASP A 765 -42.24 -1.94 -5.00
C ASP A 765 -41.43 -2.10 -6.29
N VAL A 766 -41.33 -3.33 -6.79
CA VAL A 766 -40.63 -3.64 -8.04
C VAL A 766 -41.37 -3.04 -9.25
N LEU A 767 -42.70 -3.08 -9.25
CA LEU A 767 -43.52 -2.49 -10.31
C LEU A 767 -43.36 -0.97 -10.34
N LEU A 768 -43.50 -0.30 -9.21
CA LEU A 768 -43.37 1.15 -9.10
C LEU A 768 -41.95 1.62 -9.47
N ALA A 769 -40.92 0.88 -9.05
CA ALA A 769 -39.54 1.16 -9.46
C ALA A 769 -39.37 1.04 -10.99
N ARG A 770 -39.96 0.03 -11.62
CA ARG A 770 -39.91 -0.15 -13.08
C ARG A 770 -40.68 0.95 -13.83
N LEU A 771 -41.85 1.33 -13.34
CA LEU A 771 -42.66 2.39 -13.95
C LEU A 771 -42.07 3.79 -13.71
N SER A 772 -41.20 3.94 -12.70
CA SER A 772 -40.49 5.19 -12.41
C SER A 772 -39.24 5.42 -13.28
N LEU A 773 -38.71 4.37 -13.93
CA LEU A 773 -37.58 4.46 -14.86
C LEU A 773 -38.08 5.03 -16.19
N ALA A 774 -37.75 6.29 -16.45
CA ALA A 774 -38.20 7.04 -17.60
C ALA A 774 -37.85 6.37 -18.95
N LEU A 775 -38.86 6.18 -19.82
CA LEU A 775 -38.87 6.56 -21.25
C LEU A 775 -40.23 6.22 -21.92
N VAL A 776 -40.56 7.05 -22.92
CA VAL A 776 -41.68 7.02 -23.88
C VAL A 776 -42.93 7.86 -23.54
N SER A 777 -43.20 8.79 -24.47
CA SER A 777 -44.40 9.63 -24.60
C SER A 777 -45.48 8.91 -25.42
N PRO A 778 -46.76 9.07 -25.11
CA PRO A 778 -47.79 9.04 -26.15
C PRO A 778 -48.52 10.40 -26.19
N GLY A 779 -48.33 11.13 -27.29
CA GLY A 779 -49.08 12.33 -27.66
C GLY A 779 -48.37 13.64 -27.33
N ASP A 780 -47.71 14.23 -28.33
CA ASP A 780 -47.98 15.61 -28.78
C ASP A 780 -46.96 16.04 -29.86
N GLU A 781 -47.48 16.68 -30.90
CA GLU A 781 -46.78 17.33 -32.02
C GLU A 781 -45.78 18.42 -31.56
N PRO A 782 -44.82 18.79 -32.42
CA PRO A 782 -43.74 19.69 -32.07
C PRO A 782 -44.19 21.16 -32.18
N ASP A 783 -44.89 21.67 -31.18
CA ASP A 783 -45.02 23.12 -31.02
C ASP A 783 -43.93 23.64 -30.06
N PHE A 784 -42.83 24.10 -30.67
CA PHE A 784 -41.86 24.98 -30.03
C PHE A 784 -42.54 26.33 -29.71
N ASN A 785 -43.18 26.43 -28.55
CA ASN A 785 -43.70 27.69 -28.00
C ASN A 785 -42.78 28.22 -26.86
N PRO A 786 -42.77 29.54 -26.56
CA PRO A 786 -41.73 30.24 -25.83
C PRO A 786 -41.83 29.97 -24.33
N GLY A 787 -41.08 28.98 -23.84
CA GLY A 787 -41.06 28.64 -22.41
C GLY A 787 -39.93 27.69 -22.03
N VAL A 788 -38.85 27.68 -22.82
CA VAL A 788 -37.64 26.90 -22.55
C VAL A 788 -36.77 27.72 -21.62
N GLU A 789 -36.54 27.21 -20.41
CA GLU A 789 -35.54 27.78 -19.50
C GLU A 789 -34.24 27.00 -19.67
N VAL A 790 -33.16 27.75 -19.94
CA VAL A 790 -31.79 27.24 -19.84
C VAL A 790 -31.40 27.31 -18.38
N ARG A 791 -31.06 26.16 -17.79
CA ARG A 791 -30.62 26.08 -16.39
C ARG A 791 -29.26 25.42 -16.31
N GLU A 792 -28.33 26.10 -15.65
CA GLU A 792 -27.03 25.57 -15.28
C GLU A 792 -27.11 25.00 -13.87
N GLY A 793 -26.44 23.86 -13.65
CA GLY A 793 -26.41 23.21 -12.36
C GLY A 793 -25.51 21.99 -12.36
N TRP A 794 -25.41 21.38 -11.19
CA TRP A 794 -24.45 20.31 -10.90
C TRP A 794 -25.19 19.06 -10.43
N LEU A 795 -24.82 17.90 -10.96
CA LEU A 795 -25.27 16.62 -10.42
C LEU A 795 -24.36 16.20 -9.27
N LEU A 796 -24.92 16.06 -8.08
CA LEU A 796 -24.26 15.56 -6.88
C LEU A 796 -24.61 14.09 -6.67
N LEU A 797 -23.57 13.26 -6.47
CA LEU A 797 -23.71 11.86 -6.10
C LEU A 797 -23.38 11.69 -4.60
N GLU A 798 -24.41 11.37 -3.81
CA GLU A 798 -24.32 11.22 -2.36
C GLU A 798 -24.59 9.79 -1.93
N ARG A 799 -24.10 9.37 -0.76
CA ARG A 799 -24.49 8.07 -0.20
C ARG A 799 -26.00 8.06 0.03
N GLY A 800 -26.67 6.99 -0.41
CA GLY A 800 -28.07 6.78 -0.05
C GLY A 800 -28.15 6.64 1.46
N ASN A 801 -29.26 7.10 2.07
CA ASN A 801 -29.52 6.82 3.49
C ASN A 801 -29.70 5.30 3.65
N GLY A 802 -28.60 4.56 3.75
CA GLY A 802 -28.60 3.26 4.37
C GLY A 802 -28.88 3.51 5.84
N ALA A 803 -30.14 3.36 6.25
CA ALA A 803 -30.45 3.13 7.64
C ALA A 803 -29.44 2.11 8.17
N LYS A 804 -28.83 2.42 9.32
CA LYS A 804 -28.04 1.48 10.11
C LYS A 804 -28.71 0.11 10.01
N LYS A 805 -28.00 -0.88 9.48
CA LYS A 805 -28.39 -2.29 9.66
C LYS A 805 -28.55 -2.50 11.17
N GLN A 806 -29.78 -2.57 11.64
CA GLN A 806 -30.13 -3.36 12.82
C GLN A 806 -30.66 -4.70 12.29
#